data_AF-A0A3S4BJU2-F1
#
_entry.id   AF-A0A3S4BJU2-F1
#
_cell.length_a   1.000
_cell.length_b   1.000
_cell.length_c   1.000
_cell.angle_alpha   90.00
_cell.angle_beta   90.00
_cell.angle_gamma   90.00
#
_symmetry.space_group_name_H-M   'P 1'
#
loop_
_entity.id
_entity.type
_entity.pdbx_description
1 polymer ?
#
loop_
_entity_poly.entity_id
_entity_poly.type
_entity_poly.pdbx_seq_one_letter_code
_entity_poly.pdbx_strand_id
1 'polypeptide(L)'
;MTGPHLYLLGGFDFAGVGAAAPAFSRKARAMVAYLALQAGQAQSREKLAALLWSLHGETQARMSLRQAVSAVRKAMQRSGGGRFLTEGANIALHLDDFDFDVARFEALATSGSIEDLEQALVVYRGDLLDGHGLKEEPFEDWLRVERERLRMMAVAALDRLVTQYGTANDFASCARAAARLLAMEPLREDIHRALMRSFAAQGRINLALKQYELCRDALERDLALAPEPETRQLYETLRARRTKSASHHSLQIPATGTEGSVPIAAPTHYVKSAGINIAYQMTGDGPVDLLYVQGWVSNLDLAWGSPRYAHVLRRLGTFSRLIRIDKRGTGLSDRNVGPPTLEERMEDVRAVLDAVGSKRTVLFGSSEGGPMCMLFAATYPERTAALVLNGTYARGTWSKDYPWARTAEQVDEDLASVERQWGKPAELLNAAPSLSEDSSEREWFAAYLRNSASPADAIALWRWGTEIDVRDILPAIHVPTLVIQRTGDRWVRPEEGRYLARHIEGARYLELAGRDHLIWGEDCDRLVDEIRRIVTGALPAAPSERLLLSVLAIEIAPAGEKAIGQHAEAIRDQLLLFDGREIRRSGDKVLAVFQRPTRAIQCAVAIRERLKPLAANFRSSIHIGECESHGEEFSGVAIEVTSRSLDHARPGEIIASRTVRDLIVGSGLAFEEQGAMCGPPGALQFFCVAATPVNAGA
;
A
#
# COMPACT_ATOMS: atom_id res chain seq x y z
N MET A 1 14.52 33.21 -13.10
CA MET A 1 15.94 32.84 -12.91
C MET A 1 16.23 33.05 -11.44
N THR A 2 16.42 31.95 -10.69
CA THR A 2 16.73 31.99 -9.26
C THR A 2 18.16 32.47 -9.05
N GLY A 3 18.39 33.30 -8.03
CA GLY A 3 19.73 33.72 -7.60
C GLY A 3 20.56 32.53 -7.10
N PRO A 4 21.83 32.74 -6.71
CA PRO A 4 22.65 31.68 -6.16
C PRO A 4 22.07 31.21 -4.80
N HIS A 5 21.94 29.90 -4.63
CA HIS A 5 21.32 29.31 -3.44
C HIS A 5 22.07 28.08 -2.95
N LEU A 6 21.99 27.85 -1.64
CA LEU A 6 22.46 26.65 -0.97
C LEU A 6 21.36 26.16 -0.05
N TYR A 7 20.78 25.02 -0.39
CA TYR A 7 19.71 24.41 0.37
C TYR A 7 20.17 23.08 0.97
N LEU A 8 20.10 22.98 2.30
CA LEU A 8 20.53 21.83 3.08
C LEU A 8 19.40 21.17 3.87
N LEU A 9 18.25 21.82 4.03
CA LEU A 9 17.08 21.27 4.74
C LEU A 9 16.23 20.44 3.77
N GLY A 10 16.20 19.12 3.99
CA GLY A 10 15.56 18.15 3.11
C GLY A 10 16.43 17.64 1.95
N GLY A 11 17.76 17.79 2.05
CA GLY A 11 18.72 17.30 1.06
C GLY A 11 19.77 18.35 0.68
N PHE A 12 20.69 18.01 -0.25
CA PHE A 12 21.71 18.95 -0.73
C PHE A 12 21.35 19.49 -2.11
N ASP A 13 21.07 20.79 -2.21
CA ASP A 13 20.90 21.50 -3.46
C ASP A 13 21.76 22.78 -3.48
N PHE A 14 22.44 23.00 -4.60
CA PHE A 14 23.33 24.12 -4.82
C PHE A 14 23.22 24.55 -6.28
N ALA A 15 22.77 25.77 -6.52
CA ALA A 15 22.75 26.34 -7.86
C ALA A 15 23.29 27.78 -7.86
N GLY A 16 23.78 28.20 -9.03
CA GLY A 16 24.24 29.56 -9.29
C GLY A 16 23.42 30.22 -10.37
N VAL A 17 23.61 31.54 -10.56
CA VAL A 17 22.93 32.30 -11.62
C VAL A 17 23.23 31.68 -12.99
N GLY A 18 22.23 31.06 -13.61
CA GLY A 18 22.31 30.53 -14.98
C GLY A 18 23.13 29.25 -15.18
N ALA A 19 23.47 28.50 -14.12
CA ALA A 19 24.28 27.28 -14.22
C ALA A 19 23.53 26.01 -13.77
N ALA A 20 23.75 24.89 -14.47
CA ALA A 20 23.34 23.57 -14.01
C ALA A 20 24.06 23.19 -12.69
N ALA A 21 23.37 22.47 -11.80
CA ALA A 21 23.92 22.08 -10.50
C ALA A 21 25.26 21.34 -10.66
N PRO A 22 26.35 21.79 -10.02
CA PRO A 22 27.64 21.14 -10.11
C PRO A 22 27.61 19.75 -9.46
N ALA A 23 28.20 18.77 -10.15
CA ALA A 23 28.35 17.41 -9.62
C ALA A 23 29.39 17.39 -8.48
N PHE A 24 28.94 17.53 -7.24
CA PHE A 24 29.77 17.30 -6.06
C PHE A 24 29.78 15.82 -5.67
N SER A 25 30.96 15.31 -5.34
CA SER A 25 31.09 14.02 -4.64
C SER A 25 30.42 14.11 -3.25
N ARG A 26 30.07 12.96 -2.67
CA ARG A 26 29.43 12.92 -1.33
C ARG A 26 30.29 13.67 -0.27
N LYS A 27 31.59 13.44 -0.27
CA LYS A 27 32.56 14.13 0.61
C LYS A 27 32.62 15.64 0.37
N ALA A 28 32.52 16.08 -0.89
CA ALA A 28 32.51 17.51 -1.20
C ALA A 28 31.20 18.18 -0.71
N ARG A 29 30.04 17.50 -0.81
CA ARG A 29 28.76 17.99 -0.27
C ARG A 29 28.83 18.13 1.26
N ALA A 30 29.34 17.10 1.94
CA ALA A 30 29.57 17.11 3.38
C ALA A 30 30.49 18.26 3.82
N MET A 31 31.58 18.49 3.09
CA MET A 31 32.49 19.62 3.35
C MET A 31 31.81 20.97 3.18
N VAL A 32 31.03 21.17 2.10
CA VAL A 32 30.29 22.41 1.87
C VAL A 32 29.27 22.65 2.98
N ALA A 33 28.50 21.63 3.35
CA ALA A 33 27.53 21.74 4.43
C ALA A 33 28.19 22.09 5.78
N TYR A 34 29.26 21.38 6.15
CA TYR A 34 30.01 21.66 7.37
C TYR A 34 30.55 23.10 7.39
N LEU A 35 31.15 23.57 6.29
CA LEU A 35 31.66 24.93 6.19
C LEU A 35 30.54 25.99 6.15
N ALA A 36 29.39 25.68 5.55
CA ALA A 36 28.24 26.57 5.48
C ALA A 36 27.62 26.83 6.85
N LEU A 37 27.51 25.80 7.68
CA LEU A 37 27.03 25.93 9.06
C LEU A 37 28.06 26.56 10.00
N GLN A 38 29.31 26.63 9.57
CA GLN A 38 30.39 27.36 10.23
C GLN A 38 30.73 28.66 9.47
N ALA A 39 29.80 29.20 8.67
CA ALA A 39 30.05 30.37 7.84
C ALA A 39 30.62 31.53 8.67
N GLY A 40 31.70 32.13 8.19
CA GLY A 40 32.46 33.16 8.89
C GLY A 40 33.54 32.66 9.86
N GLN A 41 33.67 31.35 10.10
CA GLN A 41 34.76 30.76 10.88
C GLN A 41 35.74 29.95 10.01
N ALA A 42 37.01 30.33 10.02
CA ALA A 42 38.05 29.61 9.28
C ALA A 42 38.36 28.24 9.92
N GLN A 43 38.28 27.17 9.14
CA GLN A 43 38.56 25.79 9.59
C GLN A 43 39.90 25.31 9.05
N SER A 44 40.72 24.66 9.87
CA SER A 44 42.01 24.14 9.42
C SER A 44 41.85 22.95 8.48
N ARG A 45 42.78 22.81 7.53
CA ARG A 45 42.84 21.64 6.64
C ARG A 45 42.98 20.32 7.39
N GLU A 46 43.71 20.33 8.50
CA GLU A 46 43.90 19.15 9.36
C GLU A 46 42.58 18.71 9.99
N LYS A 47 41.80 19.66 10.52
CA LYS A 47 40.47 19.37 11.09
C LYS A 47 39.51 18.82 10.04
N LEU A 48 39.47 19.42 8.84
CA LEU A 48 38.61 18.95 7.75
C LEU A 48 39.04 17.57 7.21
N ALA A 49 40.35 17.29 7.17
CA ALA A 49 40.87 15.97 6.80
C ALA A 49 40.47 14.91 7.83
N ALA A 50 40.64 15.20 9.13
CA ALA A 50 40.24 14.31 10.22
C ALA A 50 38.71 14.08 10.26
N LEU A 51 37.92 15.11 9.95
CA LEU A 51 36.46 15.03 9.95
C LEU A 51 35.92 14.15 8.80
N LEU A 52 36.46 14.34 7.59
CA LEU A 52 35.87 13.78 6.36
C LEU A 52 36.64 12.60 5.75
N TRP A 53 37.86 12.31 6.22
CA TRP A 53 38.70 11.20 5.76
C TRP A 53 39.43 10.53 6.94
N SER A 54 38.75 10.34 8.06
CA SER A 54 39.27 9.71 9.28
C SER A 54 39.84 8.30 9.06
N LEU A 55 39.30 7.56 8.08
CA LEU A 55 39.73 6.19 7.76
C LEU A 55 40.97 6.12 6.85
N HIS A 56 41.53 7.25 6.43
CA HIS A 56 42.66 7.29 5.48
C HIS A 56 43.94 7.72 6.18
N GLY A 57 45.08 7.21 5.70
CA GLY A 57 46.40 7.72 6.11
C GLY A 57 46.55 9.21 5.80
N GLU A 58 47.30 9.94 6.64
CA GLU A 58 47.42 11.41 6.63
C GLU A 58 47.72 11.99 5.24
N THR A 59 48.62 11.36 4.47
CA THR A 59 48.98 11.78 3.12
C THR A 59 47.82 11.67 2.13
N GLN A 60 47.04 10.58 2.21
CA GLN A 60 45.90 10.31 1.33
C GLN A 60 44.71 11.22 1.67
N ALA A 61 44.48 11.48 2.97
CA ALA A 61 43.46 12.41 3.45
C ALA A 61 43.74 13.85 2.95
N ARG A 62 44.99 14.32 3.05
CA ARG A 62 45.41 15.63 2.53
C ARG A 62 45.26 15.75 1.00
N MET A 63 45.57 14.70 0.26
CA MET A 63 45.40 14.69 -1.20
C MET A 63 43.92 14.77 -1.59
N SER A 64 43.07 13.98 -0.93
CA SER A 64 41.62 13.95 -1.17
C SER A 64 40.95 15.27 -0.80
N LEU A 65 41.35 15.87 0.33
CA LEU A 65 40.91 17.21 0.73
C LEU A 65 41.27 18.26 -0.34
N ARG A 66 42.51 18.24 -0.86
CA ARG A 66 42.94 19.17 -1.91
C ARG A 66 42.06 19.06 -3.17
N GLN A 67 41.70 17.84 -3.58
CA GLN A 67 40.83 17.60 -4.73
C GLN A 67 39.40 18.11 -4.47
N ALA A 68 38.83 17.79 -3.29
CA ALA A 68 37.50 18.26 -2.91
C ALA A 68 37.43 19.79 -2.85
N VAL A 69 38.43 20.44 -2.24
CA VAL A 69 38.57 21.90 -2.20
C VAL A 69 38.64 22.50 -3.60
N SER A 70 39.43 21.90 -4.51
CA SER A 70 39.52 22.36 -5.89
C SER A 70 38.17 22.28 -6.61
N ALA A 71 37.42 21.20 -6.41
CA ALA A 71 36.10 21.01 -7.00
C ALA A 71 35.08 22.03 -6.49
N VAL A 72 35.02 22.23 -5.17
CA VAL A 72 34.13 23.23 -4.54
C VAL A 72 34.48 24.64 -4.99
N ARG A 73 35.78 25.00 -5.01
CA ARG A 73 36.22 26.31 -5.50
C ARG A 73 35.78 26.59 -6.94
N LYS A 74 35.95 25.61 -7.84
CA LYS A 74 35.52 25.73 -9.25
C LYS A 74 34.00 25.91 -9.37
N ALA A 75 33.22 25.17 -8.57
CA ALA A 75 31.77 25.31 -8.55
C ALA A 75 31.33 26.69 -8.06
N MET A 76 31.91 27.19 -6.97
CA MET A 76 31.62 28.51 -6.41
C MET A 76 32.00 29.66 -7.35
N GLN A 77 33.10 29.51 -8.10
CA GLN A 77 33.50 30.47 -9.13
C GLN A 77 32.47 30.59 -10.26
N ARG A 78 31.87 29.47 -10.68
CA ARG A 78 30.83 29.45 -11.72
C ARG A 78 29.52 30.07 -11.27
N SER A 79 29.24 30.06 -9.97
CA SER A 79 28.01 30.60 -9.38
C SER A 79 28.08 32.10 -9.05
N GLY A 80 29.17 32.81 -9.39
CA GLY A 80 29.27 34.26 -9.17
C GLY A 80 30.59 34.77 -8.60
N GLY A 81 31.56 33.91 -8.26
CA GLY A 81 32.95 34.28 -7.94
C GLY A 81 33.20 34.96 -6.58
N GLY A 82 34.31 34.60 -5.92
CA GLY A 82 34.91 35.39 -4.82
C GLY A 82 34.78 34.89 -3.38
N ARG A 83 34.07 33.79 -3.09
CA ARG A 83 33.58 33.50 -1.71
C ARG A 83 34.03 32.18 -1.06
N PHE A 84 34.99 31.49 -1.67
CA PHE A 84 35.68 30.34 -1.08
C PHE A 84 37.10 30.76 -0.73
N LEU A 85 37.33 31.18 0.52
CA LEU A 85 38.64 31.67 0.96
C LEU A 85 39.49 30.49 1.40
N THR A 86 40.54 30.23 0.62
CA THR A 86 41.66 29.40 1.05
C THR A 86 42.81 30.31 1.43
N GLU A 87 42.95 30.65 2.70
CA GLU A 87 44.10 31.39 3.22
C GLU A 87 45.08 30.43 3.88
N GLY A 88 46.22 30.18 3.22
CA GLY A 88 47.29 29.33 3.76
C GLY A 88 46.82 27.93 4.15
N ALA A 89 46.76 27.67 5.47
CA ALA A 89 46.37 26.39 6.08
C ALA A 89 44.86 26.25 6.37
N ASN A 90 44.06 27.31 6.17
CA ASN A 90 42.66 27.36 6.53
C ASN A 90 41.73 27.46 5.32
N ILE A 91 40.48 27.04 5.53
CA ILE A 91 39.39 27.04 4.55
C ILE A 91 38.16 27.64 5.21
N ALA A 92 37.56 28.64 4.56
CA ALA A 92 36.31 29.26 4.99
C ALA A 92 35.34 29.40 3.80
N LEU A 93 34.04 29.35 4.10
CA LEU A 93 32.96 29.61 3.15
C LEU A 93 32.19 30.85 3.58
N HIS A 94 32.05 31.82 2.67
CA HIS A 94 31.22 33.01 2.87
C HIS A 94 29.95 32.90 2.05
N LEU A 95 28.80 33.17 2.66
CA LEU A 95 27.47 32.97 2.09
C LEU A 95 26.66 34.27 1.93
N ASP A 96 27.29 35.44 2.09
CA ASP A 96 26.59 36.74 2.21
C ASP A 96 25.62 37.07 1.06
N ASP A 97 25.83 36.51 -0.14
CA ASP A 97 24.95 36.69 -1.30
C ASP A 97 24.27 35.38 -1.75
N PHE A 98 24.30 34.32 -0.95
CA PHE A 98 23.59 33.06 -1.20
C PHE A 98 22.26 33.04 -0.45
N ASP A 99 21.19 32.57 -1.10
CA ASP A 99 20.00 32.14 -0.36
C ASP A 99 20.31 30.83 0.38
N PHE A 100 20.65 30.94 1.67
CA PHE A 100 20.99 29.83 2.53
C PHE A 100 19.80 29.47 3.43
N ASP A 101 19.20 28.31 3.20
CA ASP A 101 17.96 27.92 3.87
C ASP A 101 18.11 27.71 5.38
N VAL A 102 19.23 27.18 5.86
CA VAL A 102 19.46 26.99 7.30
C VAL A 102 19.50 28.34 8.02
N ALA A 103 20.31 29.31 7.56
CA ALA A 103 20.38 30.63 8.20
C ALA A 103 19.03 31.36 8.16
N ARG A 104 18.29 31.25 7.05
CA ARG A 104 16.93 31.81 6.94
C ARG A 104 15.97 31.13 7.91
N PHE A 105 16.01 29.81 7.99
CA PHE A 105 15.19 29.04 8.94
C PHE A 105 15.50 29.47 10.38
N GLU A 106 16.77 29.59 10.77
CA GLU A 106 17.14 29.99 12.12
C GLU A 106 16.67 31.39 12.50
N ALA A 107 16.83 32.35 11.59
CA ALA A 107 16.35 33.72 11.79
C ALA A 107 14.82 33.78 11.95
N LEU A 108 14.09 33.04 11.11
CA LEU A 108 12.62 33.00 11.15
C LEU A 108 12.10 32.21 12.36
N ALA A 109 12.71 31.08 12.69
CA ALA A 109 12.29 30.22 13.80
C ALA A 109 12.50 30.88 15.16
N THR A 110 13.36 31.90 15.27
CA THR A 110 13.55 32.68 16.51
C THR A 110 12.59 33.87 16.63
N SER A 111 11.84 34.20 15.57
CA SER A 111 10.84 35.27 15.60
C SER A 111 9.64 34.96 16.52
N GLY A 112 8.95 36.02 16.94
CA GLY A 112 7.69 35.93 17.68
C GLY A 112 6.43 36.02 16.80
N SER A 113 6.58 36.41 15.53
CA SER A 113 5.46 36.59 14.59
C SER A 113 4.96 35.26 14.02
N ILE A 114 3.64 35.10 13.89
CA ILE A 114 3.03 33.93 13.23
C ILE A 114 3.59 33.77 11.82
N GLU A 115 3.61 34.84 11.04
CA GLU A 115 4.02 34.83 9.63
C GLU A 115 5.46 34.33 9.46
N ASP A 116 6.37 34.82 10.31
CA ASP A 116 7.78 34.39 10.28
C ASP A 116 7.91 32.91 10.66
N LEU A 117 7.19 32.46 11.69
CA LEU A 117 7.20 31.06 12.13
C LEU A 117 6.62 30.13 11.05
N GLU A 118 5.56 30.53 10.36
CA GLU A 118 5.02 29.78 9.22
C GLU A 118 6.05 29.70 8.09
N GLN A 119 6.69 30.82 7.76
CA GLN A 119 7.72 30.86 6.74
C GLN A 119 8.94 30.01 7.13
N ALA A 120 9.33 29.98 8.41
CA ALA A 120 10.38 29.08 8.91
C ALA A 120 10.05 27.62 8.58
N LEU A 121 8.80 27.22 8.80
CA LEU A 121 8.34 25.85 8.57
C LEU A 121 8.11 25.50 7.09
N VAL A 122 7.96 26.50 6.22
CA VAL A 122 8.03 26.31 4.76
C VAL A 122 9.48 26.05 4.32
N VAL A 123 10.44 26.73 4.96
CA VAL A 123 11.88 26.54 4.68
C VAL A 123 12.39 25.21 5.22
N TYR A 124 11.91 24.76 6.38
CA TYR A 124 12.24 23.44 6.95
C TYR A 124 11.50 22.31 6.22
N ARG A 125 12.13 21.70 5.22
CA ARG A 125 11.54 20.62 4.40
C ARG A 125 11.85 19.20 4.88
N GLY A 126 12.82 19.06 5.79
CA GLY A 126 13.30 17.78 6.30
C GLY A 126 14.61 17.97 7.05
N ASP A 127 15.19 16.88 7.53
CA ASP A 127 16.42 16.93 8.31
C ASP A 127 17.59 17.48 7.47
N LEU A 128 18.59 18.03 8.16
CA LEU A 128 19.80 18.54 7.52
C LEU A 128 20.47 17.44 6.71
N LEU A 129 20.71 17.69 5.43
CA LEU A 129 21.26 16.72 4.48
C LEU A 129 20.50 15.38 4.49
N ASP A 130 19.18 15.41 4.45
CA ASP A 130 18.39 14.17 4.40
C ASP A 130 18.85 13.23 3.26
N GLY A 131 18.88 11.92 3.54
CA GLY A 131 19.43 10.89 2.66
C GLY A 131 20.96 10.92 2.46
N HIS A 132 21.68 11.79 3.17
CA HIS A 132 23.15 11.85 3.15
C HIS A 132 23.76 11.17 4.38
N GLY A 133 24.75 10.31 4.13
CA GLY A 133 25.59 9.70 5.15
C GLY A 133 26.96 9.32 4.59
N LEU A 134 27.97 9.36 5.44
CA LEU A 134 29.36 9.00 5.19
C LEU A 134 29.80 7.90 6.17
N LYS A 135 30.74 7.06 5.74
CA LYS A 135 31.44 6.12 6.63
C LYS A 135 32.58 6.83 7.38
N GLU A 136 32.29 7.95 8.03
CA GLU A 136 33.25 8.67 8.87
C GLU A 136 32.57 9.13 10.15
N GLU A 137 32.83 8.42 11.25
CA GLU A 137 32.21 8.68 12.55
C GLU A 137 32.29 10.15 12.99
N PRO A 138 33.43 10.87 12.86
CA PRO A 138 33.49 12.27 13.31
C PRO A 138 32.52 13.20 12.59
N PHE A 139 32.25 12.95 11.31
CA PHE A 139 31.28 13.74 10.55
C PHE A 139 29.84 13.35 10.89
N GLU A 140 29.56 12.05 11.02
CA GLU A 140 28.22 11.57 11.39
C GLU A 140 27.82 12.03 12.80
N ASP A 141 28.76 12.07 13.74
CA ASP A 141 28.53 12.62 15.07
C ASP A 141 28.17 14.11 15.02
N TRP A 142 28.92 14.90 14.26
CA TRP A 142 28.61 16.31 14.05
C TRP A 142 27.24 16.49 13.38
N LEU A 143 26.95 15.72 12.33
CA LEU A 143 25.70 15.80 11.58
C LEU A 143 24.50 15.44 12.46
N ARG A 144 24.63 14.43 13.32
CA ARG A 144 23.59 14.02 14.27
C ARG A 144 23.27 15.13 15.28
N VAL A 145 24.29 15.75 15.87
CA VAL A 145 24.11 16.89 16.80
C VAL A 145 23.38 18.04 16.11
N GLU A 146 23.76 18.32 14.88
CA GLU A 146 23.25 19.47 14.13
C GLU A 146 21.82 19.25 13.60
N ARG A 147 21.51 18.03 13.15
CA ARG A 147 20.13 17.61 12.83
C ARG A 147 19.22 17.78 14.05
N GLU A 148 19.67 17.31 15.22
CA GLU A 148 18.90 17.43 16.45
C GLU A 148 18.67 18.89 16.85
N ARG A 149 19.71 19.74 16.76
CA ARG A 149 19.59 21.17 17.04
C ARG A 149 18.53 21.85 16.17
N LEU A 150 18.57 21.62 14.85
CA LEU A 150 17.63 22.23 13.91
C LEU A 150 16.21 21.66 14.07
N ARG A 151 16.08 20.36 14.35
CA ARG A 151 14.80 19.71 14.67
C ARG A 151 14.18 20.32 15.92
N MET A 152 14.95 20.49 17.01
CA MET A 152 14.48 21.14 18.23
C MET A 152 13.99 22.57 17.98
N MET A 153 14.64 23.32 17.08
CA MET A 153 14.18 24.66 16.68
C MET A 153 12.84 24.59 15.93
N ALA A 154 12.65 23.62 15.03
CA ALA A 154 11.40 23.43 14.30
C ALA A 154 10.26 23.04 15.25
N VAL A 155 10.53 22.14 16.20
CA VAL A 155 9.63 21.74 17.28
C VAL A 155 9.22 22.97 18.11
N ALA A 156 10.17 23.81 18.51
CA ALA A 156 9.89 25.02 19.29
C ALA A 156 9.10 26.08 18.49
N ALA A 157 9.29 26.17 17.17
CA ALA A 157 8.51 27.05 16.30
C ALA A 157 7.06 26.57 16.14
N LEU A 158 6.88 25.26 15.92
CA LEU A 158 5.56 24.61 15.85
C LEU A 158 4.79 24.74 17.17
N ASP A 159 5.47 24.55 18.29
CA ASP A 159 4.89 24.67 19.64
C ASP A 159 4.34 26.09 19.89
N ARG A 160 5.12 27.12 19.52
CA ARG A 160 4.68 28.52 19.55
C ARG A 160 3.47 28.76 18.65
N LEU A 161 3.45 28.21 17.43
CA LEU A 161 2.30 28.33 16.53
C LEU A 161 1.05 27.65 17.09
N VAL A 162 1.16 26.44 17.65
CA VAL A 162 0.04 25.74 18.31
C VAL A 162 -0.54 26.61 19.42
N THR A 163 0.33 27.21 20.24
CA THR A 163 -0.08 28.09 21.35
C THR A 163 -0.75 29.37 20.85
N GLN A 164 -0.15 30.05 19.86
CA GLN A 164 -0.70 31.30 19.31
C GLN A 164 -2.03 31.07 18.59
N TYR A 165 -2.12 30.04 17.74
CA TYR A 165 -3.38 29.68 17.06
C TYR A 165 -4.46 29.21 18.02
N GLY A 166 -4.08 28.47 19.07
CA GLY A 166 -5.01 28.09 20.13
C GLY A 166 -5.60 29.31 20.84
N THR A 167 -4.78 30.32 21.12
CA THR A 167 -5.22 31.58 21.77
C THR A 167 -6.08 32.43 20.84
N ALA A 168 -5.77 32.46 19.54
CA ALA A 168 -6.54 33.17 18.53
C ALA A 168 -7.83 32.44 18.12
N ASN A 169 -8.08 31.23 18.64
CA ASN A 169 -9.17 30.34 18.22
C ASN A 169 -9.16 29.96 16.73
N ASP A 170 -8.01 30.06 16.06
CA ASP A 170 -7.83 29.49 14.71
C ASP A 170 -7.55 27.99 14.82
N PHE A 171 -8.63 27.24 15.07
CA PHE A 171 -8.54 25.80 15.27
C PHE A 171 -8.09 25.03 14.02
N ALA A 172 -8.31 25.58 12.83
CA ALA A 172 -7.88 24.93 11.59
C ALA A 172 -6.36 24.98 11.45
N SER A 173 -5.75 26.14 11.72
CA SER A 173 -4.29 26.31 11.67
C SER A 173 -3.61 25.66 12.87
N CYS A 174 -4.21 25.74 14.07
CA CYS A 174 -3.77 25.00 15.26
C CYS A 174 -3.69 23.49 14.99
N ALA A 175 -4.72 22.91 14.35
CA ALA A 175 -4.73 21.48 14.03
C ALA A 175 -3.61 21.07 13.06
N ARG A 176 -3.30 21.90 12.04
CA ARG A 176 -2.21 21.63 11.10
C ARG A 176 -0.84 21.68 11.78
N ALA A 177 -0.60 22.71 12.61
CA ALA A 177 0.64 22.85 13.36
C ALA A 177 0.82 21.71 14.38
N ALA A 178 -0.23 21.37 15.13
CA ALA A 178 -0.19 20.30 16.13
C ALA A 178 0.05 18.92 15.50
N ALA A 179 -0.59 18.61 14.37
CA ALA A 179 -0.36 17.35 13.66
C ALA A 179 1.08 17.22 13.15
N ARG A 180 1.66 18.30 12.61
CA ARG A 180 3.06 18.31 12.17
C ARG A 180 4.04 18.16 13.34
N LEU A 181 3.73 18.78 14.49
CA LEU A 181 4.52 18.64 15.71
C LEU A 181 4.49 17.20 16.26
N LEU A 182 3.32 16.57 16.29
CA LEU A 182 3.18 15.17 16.74
C LEU A 182 3.86 14.15 15.83
N ALA A 183 4.10 14.48 14.56
CA ALA A 183 4.92 13.65 13.70
C ALA A 183 6.41 13.66 14.11
N MET A 184 6.87 14.75 14.74
CA MET A 184 8.23 14.87 15.28
C MET A 184 8.32 14.37 16.72
N GLU A 185 7.32 14.69 17.55
CA GLU A 185 7.27 14.41 18.98
C GLU A 185 5.97 13.68 19.35
N PRO A 186 5.83 12.38 19.05
CA PRO A 186 4.57 11.64 19.23
C PRO A 186 4.11 11.53 20.69
N LEU A 187 5.02 11.72 21.65
CA LEU A 187 4.78 11.53 23.09
C LEU A 187 4.31 12.81 23.80
N ARG A 188 4.12 13.92 23.08
CA ARG A 188 3.68 15.21 23.63
C ARG A 188 2.17 15.27 23.86
N GLU A 189 1.73 14.85 25.04
CA GLU A 189 0.31 14.81 25.42
C GLU A 189 -0.40 16.17 25.36
N ASP A 190 0.30 17.24 25.70
CA ASP A 190 -0.21 18.61 25.62
C ASP A 190 -0.60 19.01 24.20
N ILE A 191 0.17 18.57 23.21
CA ILE A 191 -0.10 18.80 21.79
C ILE A 191 -1.23 17.89 21.29
N HIS A 192 -1.29 16.63 21.75
CA HIS A 192 -2.46 15.77 21.51
C HIS A 192 -3.74 16.42 22.02
N ARG A 193 -3.74 16.98 23.24
CA ARG A 193 -4.87 17.71 23.81
C ARG A 193 -5.23 18.95 22.98
N ALA A 194 -4.24 19.72 22.51
CA ALA A 194 -4.49 20.88 21.64
C ALA A 194 -5.17 20.47 20.31
N LEU A 195 -4.73 19.37 19.70
CA LEU A 195 -5.33 18.83 18.48
C LEU A 195 -6.75 18.29 18.73
N MET A 196 -6.96 17.58 19.84
CA MET A 196 -8.29 17.13 20.28
C MET A 196 -9.28 18.29 20.44
N ARG A 197 -8.85 19.37 21.13
CA ARG A 197 -9.68 20.58 21.29
C ARG A 197 -9.96 21.24 19.95
N SER A 198 -8.96 21.33 19.08
CA SER A 198 -9.10 21.92 17.74
C SER A 198 -10.09 21.14 16.88
N PHE A 199 -10.05 19.80 16.89
CA PHE A 199 -11.04 18.97 16.20
C PHE A 199 -12.44 19.13 16.78
N ALA A 200 -12.57 19.12 18.10
CA ALA A 200 -13.86 19.28 18.77
C ALA A 200 -14.50 20.65 18.49
N ALA A 201 -13.71 21.73 18.50
CA ALA A 201 -14.18 23.08 18.19
C ALA A 201 -14.68 23.23 16.75
N GLN A 202 -14.14 22.43 15.83
CA GLN A 202 -14.58 22.35 14.43
C GLN A 202 -15.75 21.36 14.23
N GLY A 203 -16.38 20.87 15.30
CA GLY A 203 -17.48 19.89 15.24
C GLY A 203 -17.03 18.45 14.93
N ARG A 204 -15.72 18.21 14.79
CA ARG A 204 -15.15 16.91 14.41
C ARG A 204 -14.82 16.05 15.64
N ILE A 205 -15.82 15.82 16.50
CA ILE A 205 -15.62 15.14 17.80
C ILE A 205 -15.02 13.74 17.63
N ASN A 206 -15.37 13.00 16.57
CA ASN A 206 -14.84 11.66 16.32
C ASN A 206 -13.32 11.65 16.09
N LEU A 207 -12.79 12.66 15.38
CA LEU A 207 -11.35 12.80 15.18
C LEU A 207 -10.65 13.15 16.50
N ALA A 208 -11.29 13.92 17.37
CA ALA A 208 -10.76 14.19 18.71
C ALA A 208 -10.69 12.93 19.58
N LEU A 209 -11.72 12.06 19.51
CA LEU A 209 -11.69 10.77 20.23
C LEU A 209 -10.64 9.82 19.65
N LYS A 210 -10.49 9.75 18.32
CA LYS A 210 -9.43 8.95 17.69
C LYS A 210 -8.04 9.46 18.05
N GLN A 211 -7.86 10.77 18.16
CA GLN A 211 -6.59 11.37 18.56
C GLN A 211 -6.18 10.97 19.99
N TYR A 212 -7.15 10.82 20.90
CA TYR A 212 -6.88 10.27 22.23
C TYR A 212 -6.33 8.84 22.17
N GLU A 213 -6.92 7.98 21.33
CA GLU A 213 -6.46 6.60 21.16
C GLU A 213 -5.02 6.58 20.60
N LEU A 214 -4.71 7.44 19.62
CA LEU A 214 -3.35 7.59 19.10
C LEU A 214 -2.34 8.05 20.17
N CYS A 215 -2.76 8.97 21.04
CA CYS A 215 -1.97 9.40 22.19
C CYS A 215 -1.68 8.25 23.16
N ARG A 216 -2.75 7.51 23.55
CA ARG A 216 -2.62 6.34 24.43
C ARG A 216 -1.70 5.28 23.83
N ASP A 217 -1.89 4.95 22.57
CA ASP A 217 -1.13 3.89 21.90
C ASP A 217 0.36 4.28 21.76
N ALA A 218 0.67 5.56 21.53
CA ALA A 218 2.04 6.04 21.49
C ALA A 218 2.74 5.95 22.86
N LEU A 219 2.07 6.40 23.94
CA LEU A 219 2.62 6.36 25.30
C LEU A 219 2.79 4.93 25.82
N GLU A 220 1.83 4.06 25.54
CA GLU A 220 1.91 2.66 25.93
C GLU A 220 3.07 1.96 25.20
N ARG A 221 3.18 2.17 23.89
CA ARG A 221 4.23 1.51 23.08
C ARG A 221 5.64 1.97 23.47
N ASP A 222 5.85 3.27 23.63
CA ASP A 222 7.20 3.83 23.72
C ASP A 222 7.64 4.06 25.18
N LEU A 223 6.69 4.23 26.12
CA LEU A 223 6.97 4.50 27.54
C LEU A 223 6.29 3.53 28.51
N ALA A 224 5.39 2.65 28.06
CA ALA A 224 4.53 1.82 28.92
C ALA A 224 3.75 2.63 29.98
N LEU A 225 3.29 3.82 29.58
CA LEU A 225 2.53 4.74 30.44
C LEU A 225 1.12 4.95 29.89
N ALA A 226 0.16 5.09 30.81
CA ALA A 226 -1.18 5.55 30.47
C ALA A 226 -1.23 7.08 30.33
N PRO A 227 -2.16 7.65 29.53
CA PRO A 227 -2.28 9.10 29.38
C PRO A 227 -2.52 9.84 30.69
N GLU A 228 -2.00 11.06 30.76
CA GLU A 228 -2.20 12.01 31.86
C GLU A 228 -3.70 12.16 32.23
N PRO A 229 -4.02 12.43 33.51
CA PRO A 229 -5.39 12.68 33.96
C PRO A 229 -6.12 13.73 33.13
N GLU A 230 -5.44 14.81 32.73
CA GLU A 230 -5.96 15.90 31.92
C GLU A 230 -6.37 15.43 30.52
N THR A 231 -5.58 14.53 29.92
CA THR A 231 -5.87 13.92 28.61
C THR A 231 -7.10 13.02 28.69
N ARG A 232 -7.18 12.19 29.74
CA ARG A 232 -8.34 11.33 30.02
C ARG A 232 -9.60 12.13 30.29
N GLN A 233 -9.51 13.20 31.08
CA GLN A 233 -10.66 14.05 31.39
C GLN A 233 -11.19 14.76 30.13
N LEU A 234 -10.30 15.23 29.25
CA LEU A 234 -10.70 15.81 27.97
C LEU A 234 -11.43 14.79 27.10
N TYR A 235 -10.91 13.56 27.01
CA TYR A 235 -11.57 12.47 26.29
C TYR A 235 -12.98 12.21 26.82
N GLU A 236 -13.15 12.03 28.14
CA GLU A 236 -14.46 11.76 28.74
C GLU A 236 -15.44 12.92 28.55
N THR A 237 -14.96 14.16 28.63
CA THR A 237 -15.78 15.37 28.37
C THR A 237 -16.29 15.38 26.93
N LEU A 238 -15.41 15.12 25.96
CA LEU A 238 -15.76 15.09 24.54
C LEU A 238 -16.69 13.93 24.20
N ARG A 239 -16.47 12.77 24.81
CA ARG A 239 -17.33 11.58 24.70
C ARG A 239 -18.72 11.83 25.25
N ALA A 240 -18.83 12.45 26.42
CA ALA A 240 -20.12 12.85 27.00
C ALA A 240 -20.85 13.88 26.13
N ARG A 241 -20.14 14.85 25.56
CA ARG A 241 -20.70 15.85 24.64
C ARG A 241 -21.26 15.22 23.37
N ARG A 242 -20.57 14.23 22.79
CA ARG A 242 -21.07 13.43 21.65
C ARG A 242 -22.38 12.71 22.01
N THR A 243 -22.43 12.11 23.19
CA THR A 243 -23.60 11.35 23.66
C THR A 243 -24.82 12.24 23.87
N LYS A 244 -24.64 13.45 24.42
CA LYS A 244 -25.71 14.46 24.58
C LYS A 244 -26.17 15.08 23.25
N SER A 245 -25.25 15.31 22.31
CA SER A 245 -25.56 15.81 20.97
C SER A 245 -26.38 14.78 20.17
N ALA A 246 -26.09 13.48 20.33
CA ALA A 246 -26.87 12.40 19.74
C ALA A 246 -28.30 12.31 20.31
N SER A 247 -28.50 12.60 21.61
CA SER A 247 -29.83 12.59 22.24
C SER A 247 -30.72 13.80 21.90
N HIS A 248 -30.16 14.90 21.38
CA HIS A 248 -30.93 16.08 20.95
C HIS A 248 -31.32 16.06 19.46
N HIS A 249 -30.73 15.18 18.65
CA HIS A 249 -31.09 14.99 17.24
C HIS A 249 -32.02 13.80 16.97
N SER A 250 -32.44 13.06 18.00
CA SER A 250 -33.59 12.16 17.94
C SER A 250 -34.89 12.97 17.97
N LEU A 251 -35.25 13.57 16.84
CA LEU A 251 -36.60 14.07 16.58
C LEU A 251 -37.60 12.91 16.76
N GLN A 252 -38.63 13.16 17.56
CA GLN A 252 -39.73 12.25 17.86
C GLN A 252 -40.39 11.75 16.57
N ILE A 253 -40.26 10.45 16.29
CA ILE A 253 -41.18 9.70 15.43
C ILE A 253 -42.06 8.87 16.36
N PRO A 254 -43.40 8.87 16.21
CA PRO A 254 -44.29 8.09 17.07
C PRO A 254 -43.95 6.61 16.98
N ALA A 255 -43.81 5.98 18.14
CA ALA A 255 -43.50 4.57 18.26
C ALA A 255 -44.63 3.69 17.71
N THR A 256 -44.37 3.01 16.60
CA THR A 256 -45.06 1.77 16.23
C THR A 256 -44.05 0.79 15.64
N GLY A 257 -43.89 -0.36 16.29
CA GLY A 257 -43.27 -1.56 15.73
C GLY A 257 -41.78 -1.73 16.04
N THR A 258 -41.50 -2.66 16.93
CA THR A 258 -40.18 -3.19 17.31
C THR A 258 -39.47 -3.93 16.17
N GLU A 259 -38.33 -3.42 15.69
CA GLU A 259 -37.24 -4.21 15.06
C GLU A 259 -35.87 -3.63 15.44
N GLY A 260 -34.89 -4.52 15.64
CA GLY A 260 -33.64 -4.29 16.37
C GLY A 260 -32.71 -3.20 15.82
N SER A 261 -32.14 -2.41 16.73
CA SER A 261 -31.23 -1.32 16.43
C SER A 261 -29.85 -1.83 15.96
N VAL A 262 -29.55 -1.73 14.67
CA VAL A 262 -28.20 -1.87 14.13
C VAL A 262 -27.36 -0.65 14.55
N PRO A 263 -26.16 -0.81 15.16
CA PRO A 263 -25.35 0.30 15.64
C PRO A 263 -25.00 1.34 14.55
N ILE A 264 -24.85 2.61 14.96
CA ILE A 264 -24.64 3.78 14.08
C ILE A 264 -23.29 3.74 13.33
N ALA A 265 -22.28 3.03 13.86
CA ALA A 265 -21.03 2.64 13.19
C ALA A 265 -20.41 1.45 13.96
N ALA A 266 -19.93 0.43 13.27
CA ALA A 266 -19.26 -0.71 13.92
C ALA A 266 -17.83 -0.37 14.37
N PRO A 267 -17.34 -0.97 15.47
CA PRO A 267 -15.94 -0.84 15.87
C PRO A 267 -15.03 -1.44 14.79
N THR A 268 -13.92 -0.75 14.51
CA THR A 268 -12.86 -1.24 13.64
C THR A 268 -11.93 -2.17 14.43
N HIS A 269 -11.70 -3.34 13.86
CA HIS A 269 -10.81 -4.37 14.38
C HIS A 269 -9.63 -4.59 13.44
N TYR A 270 -8.59 -5.26 13.93
CA TYR A 270 -7.38 -5.56 13.17
C TYR A 270 -7.02 -7.04 13.26
N VAL A 271 -6.51 -7.59 12.18
CA VAL A 271 -5.88 -8.92 12.13
C VAL A 271 -4.51 -8.81 11.45
N LYS A 272 -3.53 -9.60 11.89
CA LYS A 272 -2.24 -9.69 11.20
C LYS A 272 -2.30 -10.65 10.01
N SER A 273 -1.85 -10.19 8.85
CA SER A 273 -1.64 -10.98 7.63
C SER A 273 -0.25 -10.70 7.10
N ALA A 274 0.62 -11.71 7.05
CA ALA A 274 2.01 -11.58 6.60
C ALA A 274 2.81 -10.42 7.24
N GLY A 275 2.54 -10.13 8.53
CA GLY A 275 3.21 -9.06 9.28
C GLY A 275 2.56 -7.68 9.19
N ILE A 276 1.50 -7.53 8.39
CA ILE A 276 0.77 -6.28 8.14
C ILE A 276 -0.58 -6.33 8.87
N ASN A 277 -1.05 -5.20 9.40
CA ASN A 277 -2.36 -5.09 10.03
C ASN A 277 -3.45 -4.80 8.98
N ILE A 278 -4.45 -5.67 8.93
CA ILE A 278 -5.63 -5.53 8.07
C ILE A 278 -6.81 -5.10 8.94
N ALA A 279 -7.34 -3.92 8.65
CA ALA A 279 -8.51 -3.35 9.29
C ALA A 279 -9.80 -3.97 8.74
N TYR A 280 -10.73 -4.32 9.63
CA TYR A 280 -12.04 -4.84 9.27
C TYR A 280 -13.14 -4.37 10.23
N GLN A 281 -14.38 -4.37 9.75
CA GLN A 281 -15.59 -4.09 10.54
C GLN A 281 -16.62 -5.19 10.31
N MET A 282 -17.46 -5.42 11.33
CA MET A 282 -18.62 -6.31 11.25
C MET A 282 -19.89 -5.54 11.61
N THR A 283 -20.93 -5.68 10.80
CA THR A 283 -22.26 -5.11 11.04
C THR A 283 -23.35 -6.10 10.72
N GLY A 284 -24.43 -6.08 11.49
CA GLY A 284 -25.51 -7.05 11.35
C GLY A 284 -25.19 -8.37 12.05
N ASP A 285 -26.25 -9.12 12.31
CA ASP A 285 -26.28 -10.40 13.03
C ASP A 285 -27.02 -11.48 12.22
N GLY A 286 -27.19 -11.25 10.91
CA GLY A 286 -27.82 -12.21 10.02
C GLY A 286 -27.05 -13.54 9.92
N PRO A 287 -27.73 -14.63 9.52
CA PRO A 287 -27.19 -15.99 9.61
C PRO A 287 -26.14 -16.33 8.54
N VAL A 288 -25.98 -15.48 7.53
CA VAL A 288 -25.03 -15.66 6.43
C VAL A 288 -23.93 -14.62 6.53
N ASP A 289 -22.68 -15.06 6.47
CA ASP A 289 -21.53 -14.16 6.35
C ASP A 289 -21.48 -13.58 4.93
N LEU A 290 -21.38 -12.25 4.85
CA LEU A 290 -21.20 -11.53 3.59
C LEU A 290 -19.95 -10.67 3.69
N LEU A 291 -18.88 -11.04 2.99
CA LEU A 291 -17.68 -10.22 2.91
C LEU A 291 -17.78 -9.25 1.74
N TYR A 292 -17.87 -7.96 2.03
CA TYR A 292 -17.81 -6.91 1.01
C TYR A 292 -16.39 -6.38 0.82
N VAL A 293 -15.80 -6.70 -0.33
CA VAL A 293 -14.51 -6.17 -0.78
C VAL A 293 -14.77 -4.99 -1.71
N GLN A 294 -14.53 -3.79 -1.16
CA GLN A 294 -14.68 -2.52 -1.87
C GLN A 294 -13.68 -2.40 -3.03
N GLY A 295 -13.99 -1.50 -3.98
CA GLY A 295 -13.12 -1.17 -5.11
C GLY A 295 -11.82 -0.43 -4.73
N TRP A 296 -11.25 0.28 -5.70
CA TRP A 296 -9.90 0.87 -5.68
C TRP A 296 -9.36 1.31 -4.31
N VAL A 297 -9.97 2.30 -3.66
CA VAL A 297 -9.58 2.76 -2.31
C VAL A 297 -10.78 2.75 -1.38
N SER A 298 -10.54 2.48 -0.09
CA SER A 298 -11.59 2.52 0.91
C SER A 298 -11.16 3.06 2.27
N ASN A 299 -12.14 3.46 3.07
CA ASN A 299 -11.96 3.79 4.47
C ASN A 299 -13.18 3.34 5.30
N LEU A 300 -12.97 2.40 6.22
CA LEU A 300 -14.06 1.80 7.00
C LEU A 300 -14.82 2.80 7.88
N ASP A 301 -14.09 3.70 8.56
CA ASP A 301 -14.68 4.68 9.48
C ASP A 301 -15.45 5.77 8.72
N LEU A 302 -14.83 6.32 7.67
CA LEU A 302 -15.42 7.43 6.90
C LEU A 302 -16.57 6.99 6.00
N ALA A 303 -16.67 5.70 5.66
CA ALA A 303 -17.79 5.15 4.90
C ALA A 303 -19.15 5.44 5.56
N TRP A 304 -19.20 5.51 6.89
CA TRP A 304 -20.42 5.82 7.65
C TRP A 304 -20.82 7.30 7.62
N GLY A 305 -19.94 8.17 7.11
CA GLY A 305 -20.16 9.62 7.02
C GLY A 305 -21.13 10.03 5.92
N SER A 306 -21.29 9.23 4.86
CA SER A 306 -22.33 9.43 3.85
C SER A 306 -23.63 8.76 4.31
N PRO A 307 -24.76 9.49 4.41
CA PRO A 307 -26.05 8.88 4.71
C PRO A 307 -26.47 7.82 3.69
N ARG A 308 -26.17 8.03 2.41
CA ARG A 308 -26.48 7.10 1.32
C ARG A 308 -25.65 5.82 1.42
N TYR A 309 -24.36 5.95 1.68
CA TYR A 309 -23.51 4.79 1.82
C TYR A 309 -23.86 4.01 3.09
N ALA A 310 -24.02 4.71 4.23
CA ALA A 310 -24.46 4.10 5.48
C ALA A 310 -25.81 3.37 5.36
N HIS A 311 -26.75 3.90 4.56
CA HIS A 311 -28.01 3.22 4.24
C HIS A 311 -27.79 1.86 3.59
N VAL A 312 -27.00 1.79 2.52
CA VAL A 312 -26.67 0.53 1.83
C VAL A 312 -26.01 -0.46 2.79
N LEU A 313 -25.03 0.00 3.59
CA LEU A 313 -24.34 -0.85 4.55
C LEU A 313 -25.28 -1.42 5.62
N ARG A 314 -26.18 -0.59 6.16
CA ARG A 314 -27.21 -1.06 7.11
C ARG A 314 -28.13 -2.07 6.46
N ARG A 315 -28.61 -1.81 5.24
CA ARG A 315 -29.50 -2.75 4.54
C ARG A 315 -28.85 -4.10 4.30
N LEU A 316 -27.60 -4.14 3.85
CA LEU A 316 -26.83 -5.39 3.73
C LEU A 316 -26.75 -6.14 5.09
N GLY A 317 -26.53 -5.41 6.18
CA GLY A 317 -26.50 -5.96 7.54
C GLY A 317 -27.84 -6.49 8.07
N THR A 318 -28.99 -6.14 7.46
CA THR A 318 -30.31 -6.62 7.93
C THR A 318 -30.56 -8.11 7.63
N PHE A 319 -29.80 -8.71 6.71
CA PHE A 319 -29.97 -10.10 6.31
C PHE A 319 -28.66 -10.90 6.29
N SER A 320 -27.55 -10.27 6.69
CA SER A 320 -26.23 -10.89 6.74
C SER A 320 -25.43 -10.37 7.92
N ARG A 321 -24.43 -11.14 8.36
CA ARG A 321 -23.30 -10.61 9.11
C ARG A 321 -22.33 -10.02 8.09
N LEU A 322 -22.48 -8.73 7.82
CA LEU A 322 -21.68 -7.99 6.85
C LEU A 322 -20.28 -7.76 7.41
N ILE A 323 -19.28 -8.34 6.76
CA ILE A 323 -17.86 -8.16 7.03
C ILE A 323 -17.32 -7.20 5.96
N ARG A 324 -16.59 -6.17 6.38
CA ARG A 324 -15.95 -5.20 5.48
C ARG A 324 -14.48 -5.08 5.82
N ILE A 325 -13.65 -4.85 4.81
CA ILE A 325 -12.21 -4.67 4.99
C ILE A 325 -11.73 -3.39 4.30
N ASP A 326 -10.70 -2.77 4.85
CA ASP A 326 -9.80 -1.93 4.08
C ASP A 326 -8.64 -2.81 3.60
N LYS A 327 -8.38 -2.84 2.29
CA LYS A 327 -7.32 -3.68 1.73
C LYS A 327 -5.96 -3.15 2.19
N ARG A 328 -4.94 -4.01 2.29
CA ARG A 328 -3.56 -3.57 2.51
C ARG A 328 -3.20 -2.43 1.54
N GLY A 329 -2.53 -1.39 2.02
CA GLY A 329 -2.26 -0.19 1.23
C GLY A 329 -3.36 0.87 1.25
N THR A 330 -4.53 0.61 1.87
CA THR A 330 -5.68 1.53 1.86
C THR A 330 -6.30 1.73 3.23
N GLY A 331 -6.91 2.89 3.43
CA GLY A 331 -7.79 3.17 4.56
C GLY A 331 -7.10 3.06 5.91
N LEU A 332 -7.71 2.26 6.80
CA LEU A 332 -7.23 2.03 8.15
C LEU A 332 -6.23 0.87 8.27
N SER A 333 -6.04 0.08 7.21
CA SER A 333 -4.98 -0.93 7.14
C SER A 333 -3.61 -0.29 6.96
N ASP A 334 -2.54 -1.01 7.26
CA ASP A 334 -1.19 -0.50 7.03
C ASP A 334 -0.99 -0.13 5.54
N ARG A 335 -0.38 1.05 5.29
CA ARG A 335 -0.38 1.70 3.98
C ARG A 335 0.92 1.55 3.18
N ASN A 336 2.06 1.40 3.85
CA ASN A 336 3.38 1.36 3.21
C ASN A 336 3.77 -0.08 2.81
N VAL A 337 3.02 -0.67 1.87
CA VAL A 337 3.13 -2.12 1.55
C VAL A 337 3.62 -2.43 0.14
N GLY A 338 3.97 -1.41 -0.67
CA GLY A 338 4.29 -1.60 -2.10
C GLY A 338 3.07 -2.03 -2.93
N PRO A 339 3.24 -2.45 -4.20
CA PRO A 339 2.15 -3.02 -5.01
C PRO A 339 1.89 -4.47 -4.61
N PRO A 340 0.82 -4.77 -3.84
CA PRO A 340 0.59 -6.12 -3.35
C PRO A 340 0.13 -7.06 -4.47
N THR A 341 0.52 -8.32 -4.43
CA THR A 341 -0.02 -9.33 -5.35
C THR A 341 -1.51 -9.61 -5.09
N LEU A 342 -2.21 -10.14 -6.10
CA LEU A 342 -3.60 -10.55 -5.94
C LEU A 342 -3.74 -11.67 -4.90
N GLU A 343 -2.76 -12.58 -4.88
CA GLU A 343 -2.62 -13.65 -3.90
C GLU A 343 -2.47 -13.11 -2.46
N GLU A 344 -1.64 -12.10 -2.25
CA GLU A 344 -1.47 -11.48 -0.93
C GLU A 344 -2.75 -10.86 -0.40
N ARG A 345 -3.50 -10.18 -1.27
CA ARG A 345 -4.79 -9.60 -0.86
C ARG A 345 -5.84 -10.69 -0.61
N MET A 346 -5.82 -11.79 -1.37
CA MET A 346 -6.65 -12.97 -1.10
C MET A 346 -6.33 -13.56 0.29
N GLU A 347 -5.07 -13.57 0.70
CA GLU A 347 -4.67 -14.03 2.04
C GLU A 347 -5.12 -13.07 3.15
N ASP A 348 -5.18 -11.75 2.89
CA ASP A 348 -5.80 -10.81 3.83
C ASP A 348 -7.27 -11.13 4.08
N VAL A 349 -8.00 -11.42 3.00
CA VAL A 349 -9.39 -11.86 3.07
C VAL A 349 -9.49 -13.12 3.92
N ARG A 350 -8.63 -14.12 3.67
CA ARG A 350 -8.62 -15.37 4.44
C ARG A 350 -8.34 -15.12 5.93
N ALA A 351 -7.35 -14.29 6.25
CA ALA A 351 -7.00 -13.94 7.62
C ALA A 351 -8.17 -13.25 8.36
N VAL A 352 -8.88 -12.34 7.69
CA VAL A 352 -10.08 -11.70 8.25
C VAL A 352 -11.19 -12.72 8.47
N LEU A 353 -11.48 -13.59 7.48
CA LEU A 353 -12.50 -14.63 7.62
C LEU A 353 -12.19 -15.58 8.77
N ASP A 354 -10.93 -15.97 8.94
CA ASP A 354 -10.49 -16.81 10.05
C ASP A 354 -10.65 -16.09 11.41
N ALA A 355 -10.29 -14.79 11.48
CA ALA A 355 -10.42 -13.98 12.69
C ALA A 355 -11.88 -13.80 13.16
N VAL A 356 -12.83 -13.69 12.23
CA VAL A 356 -14.27 -13.57 12.54
C VAL A 356 -14.97 -14.93 12.69
N GLY A 357 -14.21 -16.02 12.56
CA GLY A 357 -14.71 -17.39 12.67
C GLY A 357 -15.59 -17.82 11.49
N SER A 358 -15.52 -17.14 10.35
CA SER A 358 -16.31 -17.46 9.16
C SER A 358 -15.77 -18.72 8.49
N LYS A 359 -16.56 -19.80 8.53
CA LYS A 359 -16.21 -21.06 7.85
C LYS A 359 -16.54 -21.02 6.36
N ARG A 360 -17.63 -20.34 6.00
CA ARG A 360 -18.06 -20.18 4.60
C ARG A 360 -18.76 -18.84 4.46
N THR A 361 -18.41 -18.07 3.43
CA THR A 361 -18.90 -16.70 3.23
C THR A 361 -19.42 -16.46 1.82
N VAL A 362 -20.35 -15.54 1.65
CA VAL A 362 -20.65 -14.95 0.35
C VAL A 362 -19.64 -13.83 0.10
N LEU A 363 -18.93 -13.91 -1.03
CA LEU A 363 -17.99 -12.86 -1.43
C LEU A 363 -18.71 -11.83 -2.29
N PHE A 364 -18.61 -10.57 -1.92
CA PHE A 364 -19.11 -9.45 -2.71
C PHE A 364 -17.96 -8.55 -3.12
N GLY A 365 -17.52 -8.67 -4.37
CA GLY A 365 -16.46 -7.85 -4.96
C GLY A 365 -17.04 -6.76 -5.84
N SER A 366 -16.65 -5.50 -5.59
CA SER A 366 -16.99 -4.37 -6.46
C SER A 366 -15.75 -3.79 -7.13
N SER A 367 -15.83 -3.46 -8.42
CA SER A 367 -14.72 -2.84 -9.15
C SER A 367 -13.44 -3.68 -9.03
N GLU A 368 -12.30 -3.06 -8.72
CA GLU A 368 -11.03 -3.75 -8.46
C GLU A 368 -11.11 -4.85 -7.38
N GLY A 369 -12.08 -4.81 -6.45
CA GLY A 369 -12.28 -5.88 -5.48
C GLY A 369 -12.77 -7.21 -6.08
N GLY A 370 -13.27 -7.21 -7.31
CA GLY A 370 -13.81 -8.39 -7.99
C GLY A 370 -12.76 -9.45 -8.35
N PRO A 371 -11.67 -9.12 -9.07
CA PRO A 371 -10.60 -10.07 -9.41
C PRO A 371 -10.09 -10.90 -8.23
N MET A 372 -9.94 -10.28 -7.06
CA MET A 372 -9.50 -10.98 -5.86
C MET A 372 -10.57 -11.95 -5.33
N CYS A 373 -11.84 -11.54 -5.35
CA CYS A 373 -12.95 -12.41 -4.97
C CYS A 373 -13.10 -13.59 -5.94
N MET A 374 -12.84 -13.37 -7.23
CA MET A 374 -12.80 -14.42 -8.25
C MET A 374 -11.68 -15.43 -7.98
N LEU A 375 -10.47 -14.94 -7.68
CA LEU A 375 -9.35 -15.81 -7.30
C LEU A 375 -9.65 -16.60 -6.01
N PHE A 376 -10.22 -15.95 -4.99
CA PHE A 376 -10.60 -16.62 -3.75
C PHE A 376 -11.67 -17.70 -4.01
N ALA A 377 -12.69 -17.41 -4.79
CA ALA A 377 -13.78 -18.35 -5.08
C ALA A 377 -13.30 -19.58 -5.86
N ALA A 378 -12.34 -19.41 -6.78
CA ALA A 378 -11.72 -20.50 -7.53
C ALA A 378 -10.77 -21.35 -6.66
N THR A 379 -10.04 -20.71 -5.74
CA THR A 379 -9.02 -21.36 -4.89
C THR A 379 -9.64 -22.05 -3.68
N TYR A 380 -10.65 -21.42 -3.06
CA TYR A 380 -11.32 -21.88 -1.84
C TYR A 380 -12.85 -21.98 -2.01
N PRO A 381 -13.37 -22.80 -2.96
CA PRO A 381 -14.81 -22.96 -3.15
C PRO A 381 -15.51 -23.58 -1.93
N GLU A 382 -14.81 -24.34 -1.10
CA GLU A 382 -15.32 -24.87 0.18
C GLU A 382 -15.52 -23.77 1.23
N ARG A 383 -14.77 -22.68 1.14
CA ARG A 383 -14.92 -21.47 1.98
C ARG A 383 -15.85 -20.44 1.34
N THR A 384 -16.34 -20.67 0.13
CA THR A 384 -17.17 -19.71 -0.63
C THR A 384 -18.58 -20.27 -0.81
N ALA A 385 -19.59 -19.55 -0.33
CA ALA A 385 -21.00 -19.91 -0.46
C ALA A 385 -21.59 -19.46 -1.79
N ALA A 386 -21.26 -18.24 -2.19
CA ALA A 386 -21.64 -17.64 -3.47
C ALA A 386 -20.70 -16.45 -3.78
N LEU A 387 -20.73 -16.00 -5.02
CA LEU A 387 -19.95 -14.85 -5.49
C LEU A 387 -20.88 -13.79 -6.09
N VAL A 388 -20.73 -12.54 -5.64
CA VAL A 388 -21.40 -11.37 -6.17
C VAL A 388 -20.35 -10.43 -6.75
N LEU A 389 -20.47 -10.13 -8.04
CA LEU A 389 -19.58 -9.26 -8.79
C LEU A 389 -20.35 -8.04 -9.26
N ASN A 390 -19.96 -6.83 -8.81
CA ASN A 390 -20.63 -5.58 -9.21
C ASN A 390 -19.66 -4.63 -9.91
N GLY A 391 -19.96 -4.25 -11.15
CA GLY A 391 -19.17 -3.28 -11.91
C GLY A 391 -17.69 -3.63 -11.90
N THR A 392 -17.34 -4.88 -12.24
CA THR A 392 -15.96 -5.39 -12.17
C THR A 392 -15.55 -6.04 -13.48
N TYR A 393 -14.27 -6.38 -13.61
CA TYR A 393 -13.61 -6.73 -14.85
C TYR A 393 -12.75 -7.99 -14.72
N ALA A 394 -12.55 -8.69 -15.83
CA ALA A 394 -11.64 -9.84 -15.89
C ALA A 394 -10.20 -9.42 -16.18
N ARG A 395 -10.01 -8.28 -16.86
CA ARG A 395 -8.71 -7.73 -17.26
C ARG A 395 -8.74 -6.21 -17.20
N GLY A 396 -7.69 -5.60 -16.66
CA GLY A 396 -7.65 -4.15 -16.44
C GLY A 396 -7.28 -3.30 -17.67
N THR A 397 -6.72 -3.90 -18.72
CA THR A 397 -6.29 -3.22 -19.96
C THR A 397 -6.80 -3.89 -21.22
N TRP A 398 -6.92 -3.09 -22.28
CA TRP A 398 -7.28 -3.52 -23.61
C TRP A 398 -6.40 -4.68 -24.11
N SER A 399 -7.03 -5.66 -24.74
CA SER A 399 -6.39 -6.65 -25.60
C SER A 399 -7.30 -6.95 -26.79
N LYS A 400 -6.75 -7.58 -27.84
CA LYS A 400 -7.51 -7.92 -29.06
C LYS A 400 -8.78 -8.74 -28.77
N ASP A 401 -8.71 -9.60 -27.76
CA ASP A 401 -9.77 -10.49 -27.27
C ASP A 401 -10.53 -9.93 -26.05
N TYR A 402 -10.18 -8.73 -25.58
CA TYR A 402 -10.88 -7.98 -24.52
C TYR A 402 -10.93 -6.47 -24.89
N PRO A 403 -11.62 -6.10 -25.98
CA PRO A 403 -11.45 -4.80 -26.64
C PRO A 403 -12.19 -3.63 -26.00
N TRP A 404 -12.97 -3.89 -24.95
CA TRP A 404 -13.79 -2.91 -24.24
C TRP A 404 -13.07 -2.26 -23.05
N ALA A 405 -11.99 -2.86 -22.55
CA ALA A 405 -11.15 -2.26 -21.53
C ALA A 405 -10.40 -1.02 -22.07
N ARG A 406 -9.88 -0.22 -21.13
CA ARG A 406 -9.12 0.99 -21.46
C ARG A 406 -7.79 0.65 -22.14
N THR A 407 -7.40 1.43 -23.13
CA THR A 407 -6.06 1.33 -23.74
C THR A 407 -5.00 1.88 -22.80
N ALA A 408 -3.72 1.58 -23.06
CA ALA A 408 -2.61 2.10 -22.26
C ALA A 408 -2.62 3.63 -22.20
N GLU A 409 -2.91 4.28 -23.33
CA GLU A 409 -2.97 5.75 -23.43
C GLU A 409 -4.12 6.32 -22.59
N GLN A 410 -5.30 5.68 -22.61
CA GLN A 410 -6.44 6.09 -21.79
C GLN A 410 -6.15 5.92 -20.30
N VAL A 411 -5.47 4.84 -19.92
CA VAL A 411 -5.01 4.63 -18.54
C VAL A 411 -4.03 5.74 -18.13
N ASP A 412 -3.04 6.07 -18.96
CA ASP A 412 -2.09 7.15 -18.66
C ASP A 412 -2.78 8.51 -18.49
N GLU A 413 -3.79 8.80 -19.31
CA GLU A 413 -4.62 10.00 -19.17
C GLU A 413 -5.41 10.04 -17.85
N ASP A 414 -6.02 8.91 -17.46
CA ASP A 414 -6.73 8.78 -16.18
C ASP A 414 -5.79 9.00 -15.00
N LEU A 415 -4.61 8.37 -15.02
CA LEU A 415 -3.61 8.48 -13.96
C LEU A 415 -3.09 9.91 -13.83
N ALA A 416 -2.85 10.58 -14.96
CA ALA A 416 -2.48 11.99 -14.96
C ALA A 416 -3.63 12.88 -14.44
N SER A 417 -4.89 12.49 -14.65
CA SER A 417 -6.04 13.16 -14.04
C SER A 417 -6.05 12.98 -12.52
N VAL A 418 -5.85 11.74 -12.05
CA VAL A 418 -5.73 11.43 -10.61
C VAL A 418 -4.65 12.29 -9.98
N GLU A 419 -3.46 12.37 -10.56
CA GLU A 419 -2.36 13.21 -10.03
C GLU A 419 -2.77 14.68 -9.87
N ARG A 420 -3.50 15.24 -10.85
CA ARG A 420 -3.94 16.64 -10.83
C ARG A 420 -5.16 16.89 -9.93
N GLN A 421 -6.04 15.91 -9.78
CA GLN A 421 -7.38 16.08 -9.22
C GLN A 421 -7.66 15.27 -7.95
N TRP A 422 -6.68 14.48 -7.47
CA TRP A 422 -6.87 13.58 -6.34
C TRP A 422 -7.49 14.28 -5.14
N GLY A 423 -8.60 13.70 -4.66
CA GLY A 423 -9.30 14.21 -3.50
C GLY A 423 -9.94 15.58 -3.73
N LYS A 424 -10.28 15.96 -4.97
CA LYS A 424 -11.14 17.12 -5.25
C LYS A 424 -12.60 16.68 -5.41
N PRO A 425 -13.57 17.56 -5.13
CA PRO A 425 -15.01 17.33 -5.34
C PRO A 425 -15.42 16.87 -6.75
N ALA A 426 -14.55 17.02 -7.75
CA ALA A 426 -14.82 16.64 -9.14
C ALA A 426 -14.74 15.12 -9.39
N GLU A 427 -14.01 14.37 -8.55
CA GLU A 427 -13.87 12.91 -8.71
C GLU A 427 -15.21 12.15 -8.61
N LEU A 428 -16.17 12.69 -7.85
CA LEU A 428 -17.51 12.10 -7.75
C LEU A 428 -18.26 12.11 -9.10
N LEU A 429 -17.98 13.07 -9.99
CA LEU A 429 -18.62 13.16 -11.31
C LEU A 429 -18.33 11.93 -12.18
N ASN A 430 -17.17 11.32 -12.00
CA ASN A 430 -16.79 10.11 -12.74
C ASN A 430 -17.32 8.84 -12.05
N ALA A 431 -17.31 8.80 -10.72
CA ALA A 431 -17.71 7.63 -9.94
C ALA A 431 -19.24 7.48 -9.78
N ALA A 432 -19.96 8.57 -9.54
CA ALA A 432 -21.41 8.59 -9.37
C ALA A 432 -22.00 9.89 -9.94
N PRO A 433 -22.15 10.00 -11.27
CA PRO A 433 -22.72 11.17 -11.92
C PRO A 433 -24.08 11.61 -11.37
N SER A 434 -24.90 10.71 -10.83
CA SER A 434 -26.20 11.09 -10.24
C SER A 434 -26.08 11.92 -8.97
N LEU A 435 -24.92 11.89 -8.31
CA LEU A 435 -24.64 12.58 -7.05
C LEU A 435 -23.80 13.86 -7.24
N SER A 436 -23.47 14.25 -8.48
CA SER A 436 -22.58 15.39 -8.76
C SER A 436 -23.15 16.76 -8.38
N GLU A 437 -24.46 16.86 -8.24
CA GLU A 437 -25.12 18.10 -7.82
C GLU A 437 -25.23 18.24 -6.30
N ASP A 438 -24.92 17.17 -5.54
CA ASP A 438 -24.92 17.19 -4.08
C ASP A 438 -23.54 17.64 -3.55
N SER A 439 -23.48 18.88 -3.07
CA SER A 439 -22.24 19.47 -2.55
C SER A 439 -21.70 18.73 -1.32
N SER A 440 -22.59 18.22 -0.45
CA SER A 440 -22.20 17.50 0.77
C SER A 440 -21.58 16.15 0.43
N GLU A 441 -22.19 15.40 -0.48
CA GLU A 441 -21.62 14.13 -0.96
C GLU A 441 -20.29 14.34 -1.66
N ARG A 442 -20.16 15.40 -2.46
CA ARG A 442 -18.88 15.73 -3.12
C ARG A 442 -17.76 16.04 -2.16
N GLU A 443 -18.03 16.85 -1.14
CA GLU A 443 -17.04 17.20 -0.12
C GLU A 443 -16.68 15.98 0.74
N TRP A 444 -17.68 15.18 1.12
CA TRP A 444 -17.46 13.93 1.85
C TRP A 444 -16.63 12.95 1.03
N PHE A 445 -16.98 12.71 -0.24
CA PHE A 445 -16.27 11.76 -1.10
C PHE A 445 -14.83 12.21 -1.34
N ALA A 446 -14.60 13.51 -1.55
CA ALA A 446 -13.26 14.07 -1.64
C ALA A 446 -12.44 13.83 -0.35
N ALA A 447 -13.05 14.00 0.84
CA ALA A 447 -12.41 13.68 2.11
C ALA A 447 -12.17 12.18 2.27
N TYR A 448 -13.12 11.34 1.87
CA TYR A 448 -13.01 9.88 1.87
C TYR A 448 -11.79 9.43 1.07
N LEU A 449 -11.61 9.93 -0.17
CA LEU A 449 -10.46 9.58 -1.01
C LEU A 449 -9.12 9.97 -0.37
N ARG A 450 -8.97 11.23 0.10
CA ARG A 450 -7.72 11.71 0.73
C ARG A 450 -7.31 10.93 1.98
N ASN A 451 -8.30 10.42 2.72
CA ASN A 451 -8.07 9.62 3.92
C ASN A 451 -7.98 8.10 3.62
N SER A 452 -8.32 7.68 2.39
CA SER A 452 -8.18 6.29 1.95
C SER A 452 -6.81 6.01 1.34
N ALA A 453 -6.25 6.97 0.57
CA ALA A 453 -4.93 6.83 -0.04
C ALA A 453 -4.29 8.21 -0.33
N SER A 454 -2.96 8.26 -0.37
CA SER A 454 -2.23 9.42 -0.87
C SER A 454 -2.31 9.43 -2.40
N PRO A 455 -2.07 10.56 -3.09
CA PRO A 455 -2.08 10.57 -4.55
C PRO A 455 -1.12 9.53 -5.16
N ALA A 456 0.08 9.38 -4.59
CA ALA A 456 1.08 8.42 -5.06
C ALA A 456 0.61 6.97 -4.87
N ASP A 457 0.06 6.64 -3.69
CA ASP A 457 -0.49 5.31 -3.42
C ASP A 457 -1.67 5.02 -4.35
N ALA A 458 -2.56 5.98 -4.55
CA ALA A 458 -3.73 5.85 -5.41
C ALA A 458 -3.31 5.52 -6.85
N ILE A 459 -2.37 6.27 -7.42
CA ILE A 459 -1.81 6.04 -8.75
C ILE A 459 -1.16 4.66 -8.84
N ALA A 460 -0.36 4.26 -7.84
CA ALA A 460 0.28 2.95 -7.80
C ALA A 460 -0.76 1.81 -7.76
N LEU A 461 -1.80 1.95 -6.94
CA LEU A 461 -2.89 0.98 -6.82
C LEU A 461 -3.69 0.87 -8.13
N TRP A 462 -3.93 1.98 -8.83
CA TRP A 462 -4.63 1.98 -10.11
C TRP A 462 -3.79 1.30 -11.18
N ARG A 463 -2.51 1.69 -11.34
CA ARG A 463 -1.57 1.04 -12.28
C ARG A 463 -1.52 -0.46 -12.06
N TRP A 464 -1.38 -0.88 -10.81
CA TRP A 464 -1.40 -2.28 -10.46
C TRP A 464 -2.72 -2.96 -10.86
N GLY A 465 -3.87 -2.32 -10.62
CA GLY A 465 -5.18 -2.82 -11.04
C GLY A 465 -5.33 -3.01 -12.55
N THR A 466 -4.59 -2.24 -13.36
CA THR A 466 -4.58 -2.36 -14.83
C THR A 466 -3.77 -3.55 -15.34
N GLU A 467 -2.82 -4.04 -14.54
CA GLU A 467 -1.99 -5.20 -14.86
C GLU A 467 -2.67 -6.53 -14.51
N ILE A 468 -3.77 -6.51 -13.76
CA ILE A 468 -4.52 -7.71 -13.39
C ILE A 468 -5.18 -8.33 -14.63
N ASP A 469 -5.01 -9.65 -14.77
CA ASP A 469 -5.75 -10.50 -15.71
C ASP A 469 -6.13 -11.82 -15.02
N VAL A 470 -7.43 -12.04 -14.84
CA VAL A 470 -8.00 -13.26 -14.23
C VAL A 470 -8.82 -14.08 -15.23
N ARG A 471 -8.74 -13.79 -16.53
CA ARG A 471 -9.56 -14.46 -17.56
C ARG A 471 -9.37 -15.98 -17.57
N ASP A 472 -8.14 -16.43 -17.40
CA ASP A 472 -7.77 -17.85 -17.41
C ASP A 472 -8.36 -18.66 -16.24
N ILE A 473 -8.72 -18.01 -15.14
CA ILE A 473 -9.24 -18.69 -13.93
C ILE A 473 -10.77 -18.69 -13.84
N LEU A 474 -11.46 -17.92 -14.69
CA LEU A 474 -12.92 -17.81 -14.65
C LEU A 474 -13.64 -19.17 -14.77
N PRO A 475 -13.19 -20.11 -15.65
CA PRO A 475 -13.83 -21.41 -15.76
C PRO A 475 -13.71 -22.29 -14.50
N ALA A 476 -12.76 -21.99 -13.60
CA ALA A 476 -12.57 -22.73 -12.35
C ALA A 476 -13.50 -22.25 -11.21
N ILE A 477 -14.34 -21.23 -11.46
CA ILE A 477 -15.29 -20.72 -10.47
C ILE A 477 -16.60 -21.52 -10.58
N HIS A 478 -16.82 -22.40 -9.61
CA HIS A 478 -17.97 -23.34 -9.57
C HIS A 478 -19.05 -22.96 -8.57
N VAL A 479 -18.90 -21.83 -7.86
CA VAL A 479 -19.88 -21.37 -6.88
C VAL A 479 -21.00 -20.55 -7.55
N PRO A 480 -22.23 -20.54 -6.98
CA PRO A 480 -23.31 -19.69 -7.47
C PRO A 480 -22.84 -18.24 -7.62
N THR A 481 -22.93 -17.70 -8.85
CA THR A 481 -22.37 -16.38 -9.16
C THR A 481 -23.44 -15.44 -9.72
N LEU A 482 -23.48 -14.22 -9.18
CA LEU A 482 -24.30 -13.11 -9.69
C LEU A 482 -23.38 -11.99 -10.17
N VAL A 483 -23.48 -11.65 -11.45
CA VAL A 483 -22.79 -10.50 -12.05
C VAL A 483 -23.79 -9.37 -12.24
N ILE A 484 -23.57 -8.23 -11.59
CA ILE A 484 -24.42 -7.05 -11.63
C ILE A 484 -23.67 -5.92 -12.32
N GLN A 485 -24.34 -5.24 -13.25
CA GLN A 485 -23.72 -4.21 -14.06
C GLN A 485 -24.68 -3.05 -14.33
N ARG A 486 -24.18 -1.82 -14.23
CA ARG A 486 -24.95 -0.61 -14.57
C ARG A 486 -24.76 -0.29 -16.06
N THR A 487 -25.86 0.03 -16.75
CA THR A 487 -25.88 0.27 -18.20
C THR A 487 -24.99 1.42 -18.67
N GLY A 488 -24.79 2.43 -17.83
CA GLY A 488 -24.06 3.65 -18.15
C GLY A 488 -22.82 3.87 -17.27
N ASP A 489 -22.31 2.80 -16.65
CA ASP A 489 -21.07 2.83 -15.90
C ASP A 489 -19.91 3.31 -16.79
N ARG A 490 -19.17 4.31 -16.30
CA ARG A 490 -18.08 4.98 -17.03
C ARG A 490 -16.71 4.37 -16.75
N TRP A 491 -16.60 3.54 -15.72
CA TRP A 491 -15.34 2.93 -15.30
C TRP A 491 -15.23 1.50 -15.81
N VAL A 492 -16.31 0.72 -15.68
CA VAL A 492 -16.37 -0.66 -16.14
C VAL A 492 -17.55 -0.82 -17.08
N ARG A 493 -17.27 -1.18 -18.34
CA ARG A 493 -18.32 -1.22 -19.37
C ARG A 493 -19.20 -2.46 -19.24
N PRO A 494 -20.48 -2.41 -19.71
CA PRO A 494 -21.37 -3.56 -19.62
C PRO A 494 -20.83 -4.85 -20.27
N GLU A 495 -20.05 -4.71 -21.33
CA GLU A 495 -19.40 -5.83 -22.01
C GLU A 495 -18.45 -6.62 -21.10
N GLU A 496 -17.83 -5.98 -20.11
CA GLU A 496 -16.95 -6.62 -19.14
C GLU A 496 -17.72 -7.56 -18.22
N GLY A 497 -18.85 -7.10 -17.68
CA GLY A 497 -19.76 -7.95 -16.90
C GLY A 497 -20.35 -9.09 -17.72
N ARG A 498 -20.72 -8.84 -18.99
CA ARG A 498 -21.19 -9.90 -19.91
C ARG A 498 -20.09 -10.91 -20.22
N TYR A 499 -18.85 -10.48 -20.33
CA TYR A 499 -17.71 -11.38 -20.52
C TYR A 499 -17.57 -12.31 -19.32
N LEU A 500 -17.58 -11.77 -18.09
CA LEU A 500 -17.52 -12.56 -16.85
C LEU A 500 -18.64 -13.62 -16.81
N ALA A 501 -19.88 -13.21 -17.06
CA ALA A 501 -21.02 -14.12 -17.01
C ALA A 501 -20.99 -15.24 -18.08
N ARG A 502 -20.28 -15.03 -19.20
CA ARG A 502 -20.10 -16.07 -20.23
C ARG A 502 -18.99 -17.07 -19.89
N HIS A 503 -18.02 -16.68 -19.07
CA HIS A 503 -16.82 -17.48 -18.78
C HIS A 503 -16.83 -18.08 -17.37
N ILE A 504 -17.78 -17.69 -16.51
CA ILE A 504 -18.04 -18.33 -15.23
C ILE A 504 -19.26 -19.24 -15.39
N GLU A 505 -19.08 -20.53 -15.10
CA GLU A 505 -20.15 -21.52 -15.25
C GLU A 505 -21.32 -21.20 -14.31
N GLY A 506 -22.54 -21.24 -14.85
CA GLY A 506 -23.76 -20.99 -14.06
C GLY A 506 -23.96 -19.55 -13.58
N ALA A 507 -23.14 -18.58 -14.02
CA ALA A 507 -23.28 -17.19 -13.61
C ALA A 507 -24.56 -16.54 -14.14
N ARG A 508 -25.31 -15.87 -13.25
CA ARG A 508 -26.46 -15.04 -13.62
C ARG A 508 -25.98 -13.62 -13.89
N TYR A 509 -26.20 -13.12 -15.11
CA TYR A 509 -25.97 -11.71 -15.46
C TYR A 509 -27.23 -10.89 -15.20
N LEU A 510 -27.06 -9.76 -14.51
CA LEU A 510 -28.12 -8.78 -14.24
C LEU A 510 -27.64 -7.39 -14.64
N GLU A 511 -28.36 -6.81 -15.60
CA GLU A 511 -28.15 -5.43 -16.02
C GLU A 511 -29.16 -4.52 -15.33
N LEU A 512 -28.67 -3.48 -14.66
CA LEU A 512 -29.47 -2.47 -13.98
C LEU A 512 -29.34 -1.12 -14.69
N ALA A 513 -30.45 -0.41 -14.82
CA ALA A 513 -30.41 0.96 -15.33
C ALA A 513 -29.58 1.85 -14.39
N GLY A 514 -28.87 2.80 -14.98
CA GLY A 514 -28.12 3.83 -14.24
C GLY A 514 -26.69 4.01 -14.74
N ARG A 515 -26.02 5.03 -14.23
CA ARG A 515 -24.71 5.54 -14.64
C ARG A 515 -23.67 5.56 -13.52
N ASP A 516 -24.09 5.30 -12.29
CA ASP A 516 -23.21 5.32 -11.14
C ASP A 516 -22.49 3.98 -10.95
N HIS A 517 -21.18 4.05 -10.76
CA HIS A 517 -20.34 2.89 -10.47
C HIS A 517 -20.42 2.48 -8.99
N LEU A 518 -20.70 3.44 -8.10
CA LEU A 518 -20.74 3.24 -6.65
C LEU A 518 -22.04 2.53 -6.22
N ILE A 519 -21.93 1.62 -5.24
CA ILE A 519 -23.08 0.82 -4.77
C ILE A 519 -24.16 1.64 -4.05
N TRP A 520 -23.86 2.87 -3.67
CA TRP A 520 -24.77 3.83 -3.02
C TRP A 520 -25.25 4.95 -3.94
N GLY A 521 -25.01 4.80 -5.25
CA GLY A 521 -25.54 5.67 -6.29
C GLY A 521 -27.05 5.51 -6.48
N GLU A 522 -27.53 5.90 -7.66
CA GLU A 522 -28.94 5.76 -8.02
C GLU A 522 -29.44 4.31 -7.94
N ASP A 523 -30.69 4.14 -7.52
CA ASP A 523 -31.37 2.85 -7.41
C ASP A 523 -30.54 1.79 -6.65
N CYS A 524 -29.85 2.22 -5.58
CA CYS A 524 -29.06 1.34 -4.71
C CYS A 524 -29.93 0.30 -3.99
N ASP A 525 -31.20 0.60 -3.75
CA ASP A 525 -32.10 -0.33 -3.06
C ASP A 525 -32.38 -1.59 -3.87
N ARG A 526 -32.57 -1.45 -5.18
CA ARG A 526 -32.72 -2.58 -6.11
C ARG A 526 -31.46 -3.43 -6.18
N LEU A 527 -30.28 -2.80 -6.17
CA LEU A 527 -29.00 -3.52 -6.10
C LEU A 527 -28.95 -4.41 -4.86
N VAL A 528 -29.27 -3.84 -3.68
CA VAL A 528 -29.28 -4.58 -2.41
C VAL A 528 -30.31 -5.70 -2.41
N ASP A 529 -31.49 -5.52 -3.00
CA ASP A 529 -32.52 -6.56 -3.08
C ASP A 529 -32.06 -7.77 -3.89
N GLU A 530 -31.31 -7.55 -4.97
CA GLU A 530 -30.75 -8.63 -5.80
C GLU A 530 -29.61 -9.37 -5.10
N ILE A 531 -28.78 -8.64 -4.34
CA ILE A 531 -27.77 -9.23 -3.46
C ILE A 531 -28.44 -10.07 -2.38
N ARG A 532 -29.52 -9.58 -1.76
CA ARG A 532 -30.28 -10.32 -0.74
C ARG A 532 -30.78 -11.66 -1.27
N ARG A 533 -31.29 -11.71 -2.51
CA ARG A 533 -31.80 -12.96 -3.11
C ARG A 533 -30.74 -14.04 -3.22
N ILE A 534 -29.53 -13.70 -3.68
CA ILE A 534 -28.45 -14.69 -3.77
C ILE A 534 -27.89 -15.05 -2.38
N VAL A 535 -27.72 -14.07 -1.49
CA VAL A 535 -27.21 -14.30 -0.12
C VAL A 535 -28.14 -15.22 0.67
N THR A 536 -29.45 -14.99 0.61
CA THR A 536 -30.44 -15.82 1.31
C THR A 536 -30.61 -17.21 0.69
N GLY A 537 -30.29 -17.37 -0.60
CA GLY A 537 -30.28 -18.67 -1.30
C GLY A 537 -28.99 -19.48 -1.14
N ALA A 538 -27.94 -18.93 -0.54
CA ALA A 538 -26.58 -19.50 -0.55
C ALA A 538 -26.31 -20.60 0.52
N LEU A 539 -27.35 -21.21 1.11
CA LEU A 539 -27.20 -22.31 2.09
C LEU A 539 -26.75 -23.62 1.41
N PRO A 540 -26.03 -24.52 2.11
CA PRO A 540 -24.84 -25.15 1.56
C PRO A 540 -25.10 -26.24 0.52
N ALA A 541 -24.64 -26.00 -0.71
CA ALA A 541 -24.27 -27.07 -1.62
C ALA A 541 -22.98 -27.76 -1.11
N ALA A 542 -22.81 -29.05 -1.39
CA ALA A 542 -21.56 -29.76 -1.10
C ALA A 542 -20.38 -28.99 -1.74
N PRO A 543 -19.22 -28.88 -1.05
CA PRO A 543 -18.05 -28.23 -1.62
C PRO A 543 -17.67 -28.92 -2.93
N SER A 544 -17.28 -28.12 -3.93
CA SER A 544 -16.75 -28.63 -5.17
C SER A 544 -15.46 -29.40 -4.89
N GLU A 545 -15.33 -30.62 -5.42
CA GLU A 545 -14.06 -31.36 -5.43
C GLU A 545 -13.06 -30.76 -6.45
N ARG A 546 -13.53 -29.85 -7.31
CA ARG A 546 -12.71 -29.09 -8.25
C ARG A 546 -12.24 -27.78 -7.63
N LEU A 547 -10.92 -27.59 -7.64
CA LEU A 547 -10.19 -26.49 -7.00
C LEU A 547 -9.17 -25.92 -7.99
N LEU A 548 -8.92 -24.61 -7.93
CA LEU A 548 -7.78 -23.99 -8.61
C LEU A 548 -6.52 -24.15 -7.75
N LEU A 549 -5.52 -24.87 -8.25
CA LEU A 549 -4.25 -25.13 -7.54
C LEU A 549 -3.04 -24.78 -8.40
N SER A 550 -1.96 -24.35 -7.74
CA SER A 550 -0.64 -24.23 -8.35
C SER A 550 0.07 -25.58 -8.27
N VAL A 551 0.44 -26.14 -9.41
CA VAL A 551 1.16 -27.41 -9.51
C VAL A 551 2.62 -27.13 -9.84
N LEU A 552 3.52 -27.74 -9.08
CA LEU A 552 4.97 -27.70 -9.28
C LEU A 552 5.45 -29.09 -9.71
N ALA A 553 6.10 -29.18 -10.88
CA ALA A 553 6.85 -30.36 -11.29
C ALA A 553 8.35 -30.09 -11.17
N ILE A 554 9.08 -31.04 -10.61
CA ILE A 554 10.53 -30.98 -10.42
C ILE A 554 11.14 -32.23 -11.04
N GLU A 555 12.25 -32.08 -11.75
CA GLU A 555 13.09 -33.20 -12.20
C GLU A 555 14.54 -32.97 -11.77
N ILE A 556 15.17 -34.04 -11.31
CA ILE A 556 16.54 -34.02 -10.78
C ILE A 556 17.31 -35.17 -11.40
N ALA A 557 18.32 -34.89 -12.22
CA ALA A 557 19.11 -35.95 -12.84
C ALA A 557 19.68 -36.94 -11.79
N PRO A 558 19.70 -38.25 -12.10
CA PRO A 558 20.15 -39.27 -11.16
C PRO A 558 21.64 -39.13 -10.80
N ALA A 559 21.93 -39.06 -9.51
CA ALA A 559 23.29 -38.93 -8.95
C ALA A 559 23.73 -40.18 -8.13
N GLY A 560 23.11 -41.34 -8.39
CA GLY A 560 23.32 -42.59 -7.65
C GLY A 560 22.40 -42.76 -6.42
N GLU A 561 22.20 -43.99 -5.94
CA GLU A 561 21.19 -44.34 -4.91
C GLU A 561 21.27 -43.52 -3.62
N LYS A 562 22.49 -43.23 -3.13
CA LYS A 562 22.70 -42.48 -1.88
C LYS A 562 22.29 -41.00 -2.01
N ALA A 563 22.47 -40.40 -3.18
CA ALA A 563 22.07 -39.04 -3.46
C ALA A 563 20.54 -38.91 -3.63
N ILE A 564 19.88 -39.94 -4.17
CA ILE A 564 18.41 -39.97 -4.33
C ILE A 564 17.70 -39.81 -2.98
N GLY A 565 18.16 -40.50 -1.93
CA GLY A 565 17.59 -40.39 -0.58
C GLY A 565 17.74 -38.98 0.02
N GLN A 566 18.93 -38.39 -0.09
CA GLN A 566 19.21 -37.03 0.40
C GLN A 566 18.42 -35.96 -0.37
N HIS A 567 18.28 -36.11 -1.70
CA HIS A 567 17.45 -35.22 -2.51
C HIS A 567 15.98 -35.32 -2.12
N ALA A 568 15.45 -36.52 -1.88
CA ALA A 568 14.06 -36.72 -1.50
C ALA A 568 13.72 -36.04 -0.17
N GLU A 569 14.59 -36.16 0.83
CA GLU A 569 14.42 -35.49 2.13
C GLU A 569 14.51 -33.97 1.99
N ALA A 570 15.52 -33.46 1.27
CA ALA A 570 15.69 -32.03 1.04
C ALA A 570 14.48 -31.40 0.31
N ILE A 571 13.89 -32.09 -0.66
CA ILE A 571 12.66 -31.64 -1.35
C ILE A 571 11.49 -31.62 -0.38
N ARG A 572 11.28 -32.71 0.38
CA ARG A 572 10.14 -32.83 1.31
C ARG A 572 10.17 -31.74 2.39
N ASP A 573 11.35 -31.44 2.93
CA ASP A 573 11.54 -30.34 3.88
C ASP A 573 11.10 -28.99 3.29
N GLN A 574 11.47 -28.71 2.05
CA GLN A 574 11.12 -27.45 1.40
C GLN A 574 9.62 -27.41 1.06
N LEU A 575 9.05 -28.51 0.56
CA LEU A 575 7.61 -28.59 0.34
C LEU A 575 6.85 -28.27 1.63
N LEU A 576 7.21 -28.89 2.76
CA LEU A 576 6.59 -28.60 4.06
C LEU A 576 6.79 -27.15 4.49
N LEU A 577 7.99 -26.58 4.32
CA LEU A 577 8.31 -25.20 4.70
C LEU A 577 7.48 -24.16 3.92
N PHE A 578 7.11 -24.46 2.68
CA PHE A 578 6.37 -23.58 1.79
C PHE A 578 4.90 -23.99 1.62
N ASP A 579 4.35 -24.78 2.55
CA ASP A 579 2.95 -25.24 2.55
C ASP A 579 2.55 -26.02 1.27
N GLY A 580 3.51 -26.72 0.68
CA GLY A 580 3.34 -27.60 -0.47
C GLY A 580 3.06 -29.04 -0.07
N ARG A 581 2.21 -29.71 -0.85
CA ARG A 581 1.88 -31.12 -0.67
C ARG A 581 2.43 -31.94 -1.83
N GLU A 582 3.32 -32.90 -1.55
CA GLU A 582 3.76 -33.89 -2.54
C GLU A 582 2.57 -34.79 -2.93
N ILE A 583 2.26 -34.89 -4.22
CA ILE A 583 1.14 -35.70 -4.74
C ILE A 583 1.61 -36.94 -5.49
N ARG A 584 2.81 -36.90 -6.08
CA ARG A 584 3.37 -38.03 -6.83
C ARG A 584 4.87 -37.91 -6.91
N ARG A 585 5.56 -39.04 -6.77
CA ARG A 585 7.00 -39.18 -7.03
C ARG A 585 7.25 -40.39 -7.91
N SER A 586 8.01 -40.19 -8.97
CA SER A 586 8.37 -41.25 -9.92
C SER A 586 9.84 -41.09 -10.30
N GLY A 587 10.71 -41.85 -9.63
CA GLY A 587 12.16 -41.77 -9.85
C GLY A 587 12.72 -40.39 -9.52
N ASP A 588 13.18 -39.70 -10.55
CA ASP A 588 13.75 -38.35 -10.52
C ASP A 588 12.70 -37.22 -10.56
N LYS A 589 11.43 -37.54 -10.85
CA LYS A 589 10.35 -36.56 -10.95
C LYS A 589 9.51 -36.48 -9.69
N VAL A 590 9.21 -35.26 -9.26
CA VAL A 590 8.32 -34.95 -8.13
C VAL A 590 7.24 -34.00 -8.61
N LEU A 591 5.99 -34.29 -8.23
CA LEU A 591 4.85 -33.40 -8.40
C LEU A 591 4.31 -32.99 -7.04
N ALA A 592 4.09 -31.70 -6.88
CA ALA A 592 3.51 -31.12 -5.69
C ALA A 592 2.45 -30.08 -6.03
N VAL A 593 1.50 -29.87 -5.12
CA VAL A 593 0.44 -28.86 -5.24
C VAL A 593 0.54 -27.83 -4.12
N PHE A 594 0.17 -26.60 -4.45
CA PHE A 594 0.14 -25.44 -3.57
C PHE A 594 -1.16 -24.67 -3.82
N GLN A 595 -1.72 -24.09 -2.77
CA GLN A 595 -2.79 -23.09 -2.89
C GLN A 595 -2.30 -21.77 -3.51
N ARG A 596 -0.98 -21.63 -3.64
CA ARG A 596 -0.29 -20.35 -3.77
C ARG A 596 0.84 -20.40 -4.80
N PRO A 597 0.74 -19.70 -5.95
CA PRO A 597 1.79 -19.72 -6.96
C PRO A 597 3.12 -19.15 -6.47
N THR A 598 3.09 -18.11 -5.63
CA THR A 598 4.33 -17.50 -5.09
C THR A 598 5.10 -18.49 -4.21
N ARG A 599 4.36 -19.28 -3.40
CA ARG A 599 4.95 -20.33 -2.56
C ARG A 599 5.55 -21.45 -3.40
N ALA A 600 4.89 -21.86 -4.48
CA ALA A 600 5.43 -22.84 -5.42
C ALA A 600 6.76 -22.38 -6.03
N ILE A 601 6.85 -21.12 -6.47
CA ILE A 601 8.08 -20.53 -7.03
C ILE A 601 9.17 -20.46 -5.96
N GLN A 602 8.88 -19.93 -4.77
CA GLN A 602 9.84 -19.84 -3.67
C GLN A 602 10.36 -21.22 -3.27
N CYS A 603 9.48 -22.22 -3.22
CA CYS A 603 9.86 -23.59 -2.96
C CYS A 603 10.80 -24.13 -4.05
N ALA A 604 10.48 -23.91 -5.34
CA ALA A 604 11.32 -24.33 -6.45
C ALA A 604 12.72 -23.67 -6.39
N VAL A 605 12.77 -22.37 -6.09
CA VAL A 605 14.04 -21.62 -5.90
C VAL A 605 14.83 -22.20 -4.73
N ALA A 606 14.19 -22.42 -3.57
CA ALA A 606 14.86 -22.92 -2.39
C ALA A 606 15.38 -24.36 -2.57
N ILE A 607 14.61 -25.22 -3.26
CA ILE A 607 15.05 -26.56 -3.66
C ILE A 607 16.27 -26.46 -4.59
N ARG A 608 16.22 -25.61 -5.63
CA ARG A 608 17.36 -25.40 -6.53
C ARG A 608 18.62 -25.00 -5.76
N GLU A 609 18.53 -24.01 -4.86
CA GLU A 609 19.68 -23.54 -4.09
C GLU A 609 20.21 -24.60 -3.12
N ARG A 610 19.32 -25.37 -2.47
CA ARG A 610 19.72 -26.46 -1.55
C ARG A 610 20.36 -27.64 -2.28
N LEU A 611 20.00 -27.87 -3.54
CA LEU A 611 20.54 -28.97 -4.36
C LEU A 611 21.77 -28.58 -5.19
N LYS A 612 22.09 -27.28 -5.34
CA LYS A 612 23.31 -26.80 -6.04
C LYS A 612 24.60 -27.47 -5.56
N PRO A 613 24.87 -27.63 -4.25
CA PRO A 613 26.09 -28.29 -3.76
C PRO A 613 26.18 -29.78 -4.13
N LEU A 614 25.05 -30.41 -4.48
CA LEU A 614 24.95 -31.84 -4.77
C LEU A 614 25.11 -32.14 -6.28
N ALA A 615 25.55 -31.16 -7.08
CA ALA A 615 25.81 -31.27 -8.52
C ALA A 615 24.63 -31.83 -9.36
N ALA A 616 23.39 -31.59 -8.91
CA ALA A 616 22.21 -32.12 -9.57
C ALA A 616 21.69 -31.18 -10.67
N ASN A 617 21.40 -31.72 -11.87
CA ASN A 617 20.69 -31.00 -12.92
C ASN A 617 19.20 -30.87 -12.52
N PHE A 618 18.90 -29.87 -11.70
CA PHE A 618 17.55 -29.49 -11.30
C PHE A 618 16.85 -28.75 -12.45
N ARG A 619 15.59 -29.07 -12.72
CA ARG A 619 14.68 -28.21 -13.50
C ARG A 619 13.29 -28.29 -12.93
N SER A 620 12.49 -27.24 -13.14
CA SER A 620 11.10 -27.23 -12.68
C SER A 620 10.17 -26.43 -13.57
N SER A 621 8.89 -26.79 -13.54
CA SER A 621 7.80 -26.09 -14.19
C SER A 621 6.65 -25.84 -13.21
N ILE A 622 6.01 -24.70 -13.34
CA ILE A 622 4.89 -24.28 -12.49
C ILE A 622 3.73 -23.81 -13.36
N HIS A 623 2.54 -24.29 -13.06
CA HIS A 623 1.31 -23.85 -13.70
C HIS A 623 0.18 -23.83 -12.67
N ILE A 624 -0.77 -22.92 -12.86
CA ILE A 624 -1.99 -22.83 -12.05
C ILE A 624 -3.17 -23.21 -12.93
N GLY A 625 -4.02 -24.07 -12.42
CA GLY A 625 -5.19 -24.54 -13.14
C GLY A 625 -6.06 -25.45 -12.29
N GLU A 626 -7.16 -25.89 -12.89
CA GLU A 626 -8.16 -26.71 -12.22
C GLU A 626 -7.63 -28.13 -11.94
N CYS A 627 -7.85 -28.58 -10.71
CA CYS A 627 -7.56 -29.92 -10.22
C CYS A 627 -8.80 -30.49 -9.52
N GLU A 628 -9.03 -31.79 -9.66
CA GLU A 628 -9.99 -32.56 -8.87
C GLU A 628 -9.27 -33.15 -7.66
N SER A 629 -9.88 -33.02 -6.48
CA SER A 629 -9.36 -33.48 -5.19
C SER A 629 -10.25 -34.57 -4.62
N HIS A 630 -9.74 -35.79 -4.55
CA HIS A 630 -10.40 -36.94 -3.92
C HIS A 630 -9.63 -37.33 -2.65
N GLY A 631 -9.89 -36.60 -1.56
CA GLY A 631 -9.20 -36.79 -0.28
C GLY A 631 -7.71 -36.43 -0.33
N GLU A 632 -6.85 -37.45 -0.46
CA GLU A 632 -5.38 -37.26 -0.55
C GLU A 632 -4.86 -37.23 -1.99
N GLU A 633 -5.67 -37.65 -2.95
CA GLU A 633 -5.28 -37.75 -4.36
C GLU A 633 -5.75 -36.55 -5.17
N PHE A 634 -4.90 -36.10 -6.09
CA PHE A 634 -5.17 -35.01 -7.02
C PHE A 634 -5.04 -35.49 -8.47
N SER A 635 -6.00 -35.11 -9.29
CA SER A 635 -6.02 -35.35 -10.74
C SER A 635 -6.45 -34.07 -11.48
N GLY A 636 -6.20 -34.01 -12.79
CA GLY A 636 -6.71 -32.90 -13.61
C GLY A 636 -5.71 -32.38 -14.64
N VAL A 637 -6.22 -31.53 -15.51
CA VAL A 637 -5.49 -30.98 -16.66
C VAL A 637 -4.26 -30.20 -16.21
N ALA A 638 -4.35 -29.48 -15.08
CA ALA A 638 -3.21 -28.70 -14.57
C ALA A 638 -1.99 -29.58 -14.27
N ILE A 639 -2.17 -30.79 -13.71
CA ILE A 639 -1.07 -31.73 -13.41
C ILE A 639 -0.41 -32.23 -14.69
N GLU A 640 -1.22 -32.56 -15.71
CA GLU A 640 -0.71 -33.00 -17.01
C GLU A 640 0.05 -31.90 -17.74
N VAL A 641 -0.51 -30.69 -17.75
CA VAL A 641 0.13 -29.50 -18.35
C VAL A 641 1.46 -29.23 -17.68
N THR A 642 1.51 -29.13 -16.34
CA THR A 642 2.77 -28.88 -15.61
C THR A 642 3.82 -29.94 -15.90
N SER A 643 3.43 -31.22 -15.90
CA SER A 643 4.34 -32.33 -16.17
C SER A 643 4.94 -32.25 -17.58
N ARG A 644 4.14 -31.89 -18.59
CA ARG A 644 4.60 -31.71 -19.98
C ARG A 644 5.44 -30.44 -20.17
N SER A 645 5.11 -29.38 -19.45
CA SER A 645 5.88 -28.13 -19.47
C SER A 645 7.33 -28.35 -19.04
N LEU A 646 7.58 -29.31 -18.14
CA LEU A 646 8.91 -29.60 -17.62
C LEU A 646 9.93 -29.92 -18.72
N ASP A 647 9.49 -30.52 -19.84
CA ASP A 647 10.35 -30.85 -20.97
C ASP A 647 10.89 -29.60 -21.70
N HIS A 648 10.28 -28.43 -21.46
CA HIS A 648 10.70 -27.15 -22.04
C HIS A 648 11.69 -26.39 -21.13
N ALA A 649 11.87 -26.83 -19.87
CA ALA A 649 12.82 -26.24 -18.93
C ALA A 649 14.23 -26.81 -19.15
N ARG A 650 15.22 -25.92 -19.27
CA ARG A 650 16.64 -26.30 -19.34
C ARG A 650 17.18 -26.62 -17.94
N PRO A 651 18.32 -27.32 -17.83
CA PRO A 651 18.98 -27.53 -16.54
C PRO A 651 19.24 -26.20 -15.81
N GLY A 652 18.81 -26.10 -14.56
CA GLY A 652 18.88 -24.93 -13.69
C GLY A 652 17.66 -24.01 -13.75
N GLU A 653 16.78 -24.18 -14.72
CA GLU A 653 15.65 -23.28 -14.95
C GLU A 653 14.42 -23.61 -14.10
N ILE A 654 13.68 -22.55 -13.79
CA ILE A 654 12.34 -22.59 -13.20
C ILE A 654 11.46 -21.86 -14.20
N ILE A 655 10.55 -22.58 -14.85
CA ILE A 655 9.60 -21.98 -15.80
C ILE A 655 8.20 -21.90 -15.18
N ALA A 656 7.45 -20.87 -15.54
CA ALA A 656 6.07 -20.67 -15.09
C ALA A 656 5.15 -20.34 -16.27
N SER A 657 3.88 -20.76 -16.20
CA SER A 657 2.90 -20.40 -17.21
C SER A 657 2.54 -18.91 -17.15
N ARG A 658 1.99 -18.37 -18.26
CA ARG A 658 1.43 -17.01 -18.31
C ARG A 658 0.48 -16.71 -17.14
N THR A 659 -0.44 -17.63 -16.85
CA THR A 659 -1.41 -17.47 -15.75
C THR A 659 -0.74 -17.30 -14.39
N VAL A 660 0.40 -17.98 -14.14
CA VAL A 660 1.16 -17.80 -12.89
C VAL A 660 1.73 -16.39 -12.83
N ARG A 661 2.36 -15.92 -13.91
CA ARG A 661 2.91 -14.56 -14.02
C ARG A 661 1.84 -13.50 -13.76
N ASP A 662 0.67 -13.64 -14.38
CA ASP A 662 -0.41 -12.65 -14.33
C ASP A 662 -1.07 -12.57 -12.94
N LEU A 663 -1.04 -13.65 -12.14
CA LEU A 663 -1.59 -13.65 -10.78
C LEU A 663 -0.62 -13.16 -9.69
N ILE A 664 0.69 -13.14 -9.97
CA ILE A 664 1.72 -12.70 -9.01
C ILE A 664 2.34 -11.35 -9.37
N VAL A 665 1.67 -10.57 -10.20
CA VAL A 665 2.01 -9.17 -10.49
C VAL A 665 2.16 -8.40 -9.18
N GLY A 666 3.30 -7.74 -8.99
CA GLY A 666 3.67 -7.04 -7.74
C GLY A 666 4.62 -7.82 -6.83
N SER A 667 4.88 -9.11 -7.08
CA SER A 667 5.78 -9.95 -6.25
C SER A 667 7.26 -9.55 -6.29
N GLY A 668 7.65 -8.67 -7.22
CA GLY A 668 9.05 -8.33 -7.50
C GLY A 668 9.84 -9.42 -8.24
N LEU A 669 9.17 -10.51 -8.67
CA LEU A 669 9.76 -11.55 -9.51
C LEU A 669 9.82 -11.08 -10.97
N ALA A 670 10.94 -11.35 -11.63
CA ALA A 670 11.14 -11.03 -13.05
C ALA A 670 10.91 -12.27 -13.91
N PHE A 671 10.33 -12.06 -15.08
CA PHE A 671 9.93 -13.12 -16.02
C PHE A 671 10.47 -12.82 -17.41
N GLU A 672 11.13 -13.80 -18.02
CA GLU A 672 11.63 -13.72 -19.40
C GLU A 672 10.85 -14.69 -20.29
N GLU A 673 10.30 -14.20 -21.41
CA GLU A 673 9.53 -15.06 -22.33
C GLU A 673 10.43 -16.13 -22.95
N GLN A 674 10.03 -17.40 -22.83
CA GLN A 674 10.83 -18.54 -23.28
C GLN A 674 10.21 -19.26 -24.48
N GLY A 675 8.88 -19.34 -24.55
CA GLY A 675 8.18 -19.98 -25.68
C GLY A 675 6.73 -20.32 -25.39
N ALA A 676 6.13 -21.12 -26.28
CA ALA A 676 4.75 -21.60 -26.15
C ALA A 676 4.64 -23.10 -26.49
N MET A 677 3.75 -23.80 -25.80
CA MET A 677 3.39 -25.19 -26.10
C MET A 677 1.95 -25.26 -26.63
N CYS A 678 1.70 -26.04 -27.67
CA CYS A 678 0.35 -26.40 -28.07
C CYS A 678 -0.14 -27.63 -27.30
N GLY A 679 -1.28 -27.54 -26.63
CA GLY A 679 -1.93 -28.64 -25.93
C GLY A 679 -3.27 -28.20 -25.34
N PRO A 680 -4.04 -29.08 -24.67
CA PRO A 680 -5.22 -28.65 -23.91
C PRO A 680 -4.80 -27.74 -22.74
N PRO A 681 -5.47 -26.59 -22.49
CA PRO A 681 -6.67 -26.05 -23.15
C PRO A 681 -6.39 -25.10 -24.33
N GLY A 682 -5.14 -24.90 -24.73
CA GLY A 682 -4.73 -24.09 -25.88
C GLY A 682 -3.22 -23.88 -25.96
N ALA A 683 -2.77 -22.95 -26.81
CA ALA A 683 -1.36 -22.55 -26.81
C ALA A 683 -1.00 -21.88 -25.48
N LEU A 684 -0.21 -22.55 -24.64
CA LEU A 684 0.22 -22.05 -23.34
C LEU A 684 1.61 -21.44 -23.45
N GLN A 685 1.75 -20.17 -23.08
CA GLN A 685 3.05 -19.51 -23.00
C GLN A 685 3.75 -19.75 -21.66
N PHE A 686 5.08 -19.87 -21.72
CA PHE A 686 5.95 -20.04 -20.55
C PHE A 686 7.01 -18.96 -20.47
N PHE A 687 7.34 -18.64 -19.22
CA PHE A 687 8.32 -17.65 -18.83
C PHE A 687 9.34 -18.27 -17.90
N CYS A 688 10.62 -17.97 -18.09
CA CYS A 688 11.66 -18.30 -17.14
C CYS A 688 11.62 -17.32 -15.97
N VAL A 689 11.68 -17.82 -14.74
CA VAL A 689 11.79 -17.01 -13.52
C VAL A 689 13.23 -16.53 -13.37
N ALA A 690 13.48 -15.25 -13.64
CA ALA A 690 14.78 -14.63 -13.44
C ALA A 690 15.04 -14.39 -11.95
N ALA A 691 16.27 -14.62 -11.50
CA ALA A 691 16.67 -14.30 -10.13
C ALA A 691 16.55 -12.78 -9.92
N THR A 692 15.82 -12.38 -8.89
CA THR A 692 15.70 -10.97 -8.48
C THR A 692 17.09 -10.37 -8.35
N PRO A 693 17.41 -9.22 -8.95
CA PRO A 693 18.61 -8.50 -8.57
C PRO A 693 18.49 -8.20 -7.07
N VAL A 694 19.35 -8.83 -6.27
CA VAL A 694 19.50 -8.51 -4.85
C VAL A 694 19.80 -7.01 -4.80
N ASN A 695 18.86 -6.21 -4.30
CA ASN A 695 19.08 -4.80 -4.03
C ASN A 695 20.30 -4.67 -3.12
N ALA A 696 21.43 -4.29 -3.71
CA ALA A 696 22.60 -3.86 -2.99
C ALA A 696 22.31 -2.48 -2.39
N GLY A 697 22.03 -2.44 -1.10
CA GLY A 697 21.97 -1.21 -0.32
C GLY A 697 20.73 -1.12 0.57
N ALA A 698 20.83 -1.73 1.75
CA ALA A 698 20.21 -1.17 2.96
C ALA A 698 21.18 -0.12 3.55
#